data_AF-A0A434A5X9-F1
#
_entry.id   AF-A0A434A5X9-F1
#
_cell.length_a   1.000
_cell.length_b   1.000
_cell.length_c   1.000
_cell.angle_alpha   90.00
_cell.angle_beta   90.00
_cell.angle_gamma   90.00
#
_symmetry.space_group_name_H-M   'P 1'
#
loop_
_entity.id
_entity.type
_entity.pdbx_description
1 polymer ?
#
loop_
_entity_poly.entity_id
_entity_poly.type
_entity_poly.pdbx_seq_one_letter_code
_entity_poly.pdbx_strand_id
1 'polypeptide(L)'
;MKKLLLFIAIIFSCANMNAQNDALWQKVNATSVFNKKVTAEDSEKVYFKLNADVLKEKLSAATAKQSKSTTSQITFPNEDGVLERFTVWESSNFDPELQAKYPDIRAYEGAGIDDKSAKIHFSLSPAGLQSMVLRTDKSPEFIESNPDDKAQYVVFASKSTLGKARLNCSTKELSGNQKTAKNTLASKETANNKVFKTLRLALSCTGEYTSYFGGTKAGALAAMNATLTRVNGIFNRDLAIKLELIANNDALIYTNAVTDPYSNASEGTDGAWNDEVQTTLTNVIGNSAYDIGHLFGASGGGGNAGCVGCICVNPTSSEPAGKGSGYTSPSNGKPEGDTFDIDFVIHEFGHQLGANHTFSFDSGERTNVNVEPGSGSTIMGYAGISEGYDVQTNSDDYFAYVSILQIQNTLSSVSCPVSTPLTNNPPTISAGADYTIPKGTAFVLKGTGSDAEGDTVTYCWEENDNATSTSGETSKAYATKPDGALFRSFLPVSSPVRYMPQLDAVLQNKLSSTWESVSNIARTLNFTLTGRDNARQGTAQTRTDAMAVVVSANAGPFAVTSQNTDNIGWANGSQQTISWSVNNTTSLAGSTNVNIKLSTDGGVTFPTTLVTNTPNDGSEIITVPADIKATSCRLLIEPTANIYYAVNSNAFAIGYTVTSNSNTYTFSTPIVIPDGNLTYTTRIITVTAPFSTAKNSITATMGDTQKTAKNTAAPDGTAVSDVDLNINFTHTYLSDVEISIMSPSGTVVKLFDGSCGSASNTLSLKYDDAGSAISCGVTELQTVFPAGKLSAFNNENPYGDWTLMVRDIDAGQKGTINSASITIQAQRFTLGTDEAATAIDFALFPNPNKGSFTIQFSPESASGVKVVVSDILGRTVYTKAFEPSADFNENIQLSNVSSGIYLVSVMDGNRKTVKKIVIN
;
A
#
# COMPACT_ATOMS: atom_id res chain seq x y z
N MET A 1 -11.01 53.34 -32.93
CA MET A 1 -11.26 51.93 -32.58
C MET A 1 -9.97 51.12 -32.34
N LYS A 2 -8.96 51.13 -33.25
CA LYS A 2 -7.72 50.34 -33.06
C LYS A 2 -6.90 50.66 -31.78
N LYS A 3 -6.87 51.91 -31.33
CA LYS A 3 -6.16 52.31 -30.09
C LYS A 3 -6.89 51.92 -28.80
N LEU A 4 -8.23 51.78 -28.84
CA LEU A 4 -9.05 51.38 -27.70
C LEU A 4 -8.97 49.86 -27.48
N LEU A 5 -8.94 49.09 -28.58
CA LEU A 5 -8.73 47.64 -28.56
C LEU A 5 -7.34 47.25 -28.05
N LEU A 6 -6.30 48.03 -28.34
CA LEU A 6 -4.96 47.80 -27.82
C LEU A 6 -4.88 48.04 -26.30
N PHE A 7 -5.60 49.05 -25.79
CA PHE A 7 -5.67 49.34 -24.36
C PHE A 7 -6.45 48.27 -23.58
N ILE A 8 -7.56 47.77 -24.15
CA ILE A 8 -8.34 46.67 -23.56
C ILE A 8 -7.56 45.36 -23.59
N ALA A 9 -6.79 45.10 -24.65
CA ALA A 9 -5.91 43.93 -24.75
C ALA A 9 -4.77 43.98 -23.71
N ILE A 10 -4.17 45.14 -23.46
CA ILE A 10 -3.13 45.30 -22.42
C ILE A 10 -3.73 45.12 -21.01
N ILE A 11 -4.94 45.63 -20.75
CA ILE A 11 -5.63 45.44 -19.45
C ILE A 11 -6.00 43.96 -19.23
N PHE A 12 -6.47 43.24 -20.27
CA PHE A 12 -6.74 41.79 -20.18
C PHE A 12 -5.46 40.94 -20.12
N SER A 13 -4.34 41.43 -20.65
CA SER A 13 -3.02 40.77 -20.52
C SER A 13 -2.46 40.92 -19.09
N CYS A 14 -2.68 42.07 -18.47
CA CYS A 14 -2.27 42.32 -17.08
C CYS A 14 -3.22 41.70 -16.03
N ALA A 15 -4.48 41.44 -16.38
CA ALA A 15 -5.43 40.73 -15.51
C ALA A 15 -5.14 39.23 -15.44
N ASN A 16 -4.61 38.61 -16.52
CA ASN A 16 -4.21 37.21 -16.52
C ASN A 16 -2.83 36.95 -15.89
N MET A 17 -2.00 37.97 -15.68
CA MET A 17 -0.72 37.84 -14.97
C MET A 17 -0.82 38.00 -13.45
N ASN A 18 -1.97 38.42 -12.90
CA ASN A 18 -2.17 38.58 -11.45
C ASN A 18 -3.09 37.52 -10.84
N ALA A 19 -3.43 36.47 -11.59
CA ALA A 19 -4.33 35.39 -11.13
C ALA A 19 -3.62 34.05 -10.88
N GLN A 20 -2.29 34.01 -10.82
CA GLN A 20 -1.48 32.80 -10.59
C GLN A 20 -0.45 32.92 -9.45
N ASN A 21 -0.76 33.66 -8.38
CA ASN A 21 0.05 33.69 -7.16
C ASN A 21 -0.87 33.64 -5.94
N ASP A 22 -1.16 32.47 -5.37
CA ASP A 22 -1.47 32.45 -3.94
C ASP A 22 -0.13 32.70 -3.23
N ALA A 23 0.04 33.93 -2.73
CA ALA A 23 1.31 34.51 -2.28
C ALA A 23 1.96 33.84 -1.05
N LEU A 24 1.45 32.68 -0.63
CA LEU A 24 1.88 31.94 0.55
C LEU A 24 2.99 30.92 0.25
N TRP A 25 2.84 30.13 -0.82
CA TRP A 25 3.81 29.08 -1.19
C TRP A 25 4.28 29.27 -2.62
N GLN A 26 5.60 29.25 -2.82
CA GLN A 26 6.22 29.30 -4.14
C GLN A 26 7.01 28.02 -4.41
N LYS A 27 6.57 27.24 -5.41
CA LYS A 27 7.28 26.01 -5.83
C LYS A 27 8.68 26.34 -6.38
N VAL A 28 9.68 25.56 -5.97
CA VAL A 28 11.08 25.70 -6.41
C VAL A 28 11.42 24.56 -7.36
N ASN A 29 12.07 24.88 -8.49
CA ASN A 29 12.51 23.86 -9.44
C ASN A 29 13.74 23.11 -8.90
N ALA A 30 13.70 21.78 -8.82
CA ALA A 30 14.76 20.93 -8.27
C ALA A 30 16.15 21.16 -8.91
N THR A 31 16.21 21.53 -10.20
CA THR A 31 17.46 21.87 -10.91
C THR A 31 18.16 23.13 -10.41
N SER A 32 17.48 23.97 -9.62
CA SER A 32 18.07 25.16 -9.00
C SER A 32 18.53 24.94 -7.55
N VAL A 33 18.24 23.78 -6.96
CA VAL A 33 18.45 23.48 -5.54
C VAL A 33 19.83 22.87 -5.27
N PHE A 34 20.41 22.12 -6.22
CA PHE A 34 21.64 21.37 -5.98
C PHE A 34 22.84 21.92 -6.77
N ASN A 35 23.85 22.43 -6.05
CA ASN A 35 25.24 22.59 -6.56
C ASN A 35 26.02 21.25 -6.55
N LYS A 36 25.31 20.11 -6.43
CA LYS A 36 25.84 18.74 -6.45
C LYS A 36 24.95 17.84 -7.33
N LYS A 37 25.46 16.68 -7.74
CA LYS A 37 24.72 15.68 -8.52
C LYS A 37 23.48 15.22 -7.72
N VAL A 38 22.30 15.44 -8.31
CA VAL A 38 20.98 14.99 -7.85
C VAL A 38 20.98 13.46 -7.75
N THR A 39 20.58 12.90 -6.61
CA THR A 39 20.39 11.45 -6.43
C THR A 39 18.96 11.04 -6.82
N ALA A 40 18.71 9.73 -7.01
CA ALA A 40 17.36 9.23 -7.32
C ALA A 40 16.35 9.56 -6.20
N GLU A 41 16.78 9.58 -4.93
CA GLU A 41 15.97 9.96 -3.75
C GLU A 41 15.58 11.46 -3.73
N ASP A 42 16.30 12.32 -4.46
CA ASP A 42 16.00 13.75 -4.58
C ASP A 42 14.96 14.05 -5.67
N SER A 43 14.69 13.09 -6.56
CA SER A 43 13.78 13.28 -7.70
C SER A 43 12.30 13.18 -7.35
N GLU A 44 11.96 12.61 -6.18
CA GLU A 44 10.59 12.48 -5.66
C GLU A 44 10.19 13.62 -4.72
N LYS A 45 11.14 14.46 -4.30
CA LYS A 45 10.90 15.53 -3.31
C LYS A 45 10.44 16.82 -3.97
N VAL A 46 9.46 17.49 -3.35
CA VAL A 46 8.98 18.79 -3.81
C VAL A 46 9.41 19.90 -2.86
N TYR A 47 10.02 20.95 -3.42
CA TYR A 47 10.56 22.07 -2.65
C TYR A 47 9.69 23.32 -2.82
N PHE A 48 9.49 24.04 -1.72
CA PHE A 48 8.72 25.28 -1.69
C PHE A 48 9.40 26.37 -0.85
N LYS A 49 9.10 27.63 -1.14
CA LYS A 49 9.38 28.76 -0.27
C LYS A 49 8.08 29.22 0.38
N LEU A 50 8.12 29.44 1.69
CA LEU A 50 7.01 29.95 2.48
C LEU A 50 7.14 31.46 2.67
N ASN A 51 6.07 32.21 2.42
CA ASN A 51 5.94 33.58 2.88
C ASN A 51 5.39 33.60 4.31
N ALA A 52 6.29 33.57 5.30
CA ALA A 52 5.94 33.48 6.71
C ALA A 52 5.12 34.68 7.22
N ASP A 53 5.34 35.88 6.66
CA ASP A 53 4.59 37.08 7.06
C ASP A 53 3.13 37.01 6.59
N VAL A 54 2.91 36.56 5.35
CA VAL A 54 1.55 36.31 4.84
C VAL A 54 0.86 35.20 5.63
N LEU A 55 1.59 34.14 6.03
CA LEU A 55 1.05 33.09 6.88
C LEU A 55 0.58 33.65 8.23
N LYS A 56 1.44 34.44 8.90
CA LYS A 56 1.13 35.07 10.19
C LYS A 56 -0.07 36.00 10.08
N GLU A 57 -0.17 36.79 9.02
CA GLU A 57 -1.32 37.66 8.75
C GLU A 57 -2.61 36.84 8.61
N LYS A 58 -2.60 35.77 7.79
CA LYS A 58 -3.75 34.88 7.62
C LYS A 58 -4.15 34.16 8.92
N LEU A 59 -3.21 33.84 9.81
CA LEU A 59 -3.45 33.16 11.09
C LEU A 59 -3.81 34.11 12.25
N SER A 60 -3.65 35.42 12.09
CA SER A 60 -3.95 36.40 13.15
C SER A 60 -5.40 36.32 13.65
N ALA A 61 -6.35 35.99 12.77
CA ALA A 61 -7.76 35.78 13.13
C ALA A 61 -7.97 34.53 14.00
N ALA A 62 -7.19 33.47 13.78
CA ALA A 62 -7.29 32.20 14.52
C ALA A 62 -6.68 32.26 15.93
N THR A 63 -5.85 33.26 16.23
CA THR A 63 -5.09 33.41 17.50
C THR A 63 -5.66 34.49 18.44
N ALA A 64 -6.86 35.01 18.14
CA ALA A 64 -7.48 36.05 18.96
C ALA A 64 -7.89 35.50 20.34
N LYS A 65 -7.57 36.24 21.43
CA LYS A 65 -7.80 35.89 22.85
C LYS A 65 -9.25 35.49 23.23
N GLN A 66 -10.19 35.64 22.31
CA GLN A 66 -11.56 35.18 22.43
C GLN A 66 -11.92 34.34 21.19
N SER A 67 -11.56 33.06 21.14
CA SER A 67 -12.53 31.98 20.91
C SER A 67 -11.88 30.62 20.73
N LYS A 68 -12.60 29.59 21.19
CA LYS A 68 -12.42 28.20 20.75
C LYS A 68 -13.08 27.93 19.38
N SER A 69 -13.32 28.97 18.55
CA SER A 69 -14.15 28.87 17.33
C SER A 69 -13.72 29.78 16.17
N THR A 70 -12.58 30.45 16.25
CA THR A 70 -12.05 31.29 15.17
C THR A 70 -11.22 30.42 14.25
N THR A 71 -11.63 30.35 12.99
CA THR A 71 -10.95 29.58 11.96
C THR A 71 -10.38 30.49 10.88
N SER A 72 -9.25 30.09 10.31
CA SER A 72 -8.68 30.70 9.11
C SER A 72 -8.62 29.68 7.97
N GLN A 73 -8.68 30.15 6.72
CA GLN A 73 -8.41 29.29 5.56
C GLN A 73 -7.00 29.54 5.04
N ILE A 74 -6.21 28.47 4.92
CA ILE A 74 -4.84 28.50 4.42
C ILE A 74 -4.60 27.36 3.44
N THR A 75 -3.55 27.48 2.63
CA THR A 75 -3.18 26.45 1.65
C THR A 75 -1.87 25.78 2.05
N PHE A 76 -1.76 24.47 1.86
CA PHE A 76 -0.53 23.69 2.04
C PHE A 76 -0.28 22.80 0.82
N PRO A 77 0.98 22.63 0.37
CA PRO A 77 1.30 21.66 -0.67
C PRO A 77 1.23 20.23 -0.14
N ASN A 78 0.71 19.31 -0.97
CA ASN A 78 0.80 17.86 -0.74
C ASN A 78 2.05 17.26 -1.41
N GLU A 79 2.24 15.95 -1.29
CA GLU A 79 3.39 15.21 -1.85
C GLU A 79 3.55 15.37 -3.37
N ASP A 80 2.44 15.54 -4.11
CA ASP A 80 2.44 15.79 -5.55
C ASP A 80 2.79 17.26 -5.91
N GLY A 81 2.95 18.11 -4.90
CA GLY A 81 3.18 19.54 -5.02
C GLY A 81 1.94 20.34 -5.43
N VAL A 82 0.74 19.78 -5.20
CA VAL A 82 -0.54 20.46 -5.40
C VAL A 82 -0.92 21.20 -4.12
N LEU A 83 -1.34 22.46 -4.24
CA LEU A 83 -1.80 23.26 -3.10
C LEU A 83 -3.24 22.91 -2.75
N GLU A 84 -3.47 22.50 -1.52
CA GLU A 84 -4.77 22.15 -0.96
C GLU A 84 -5.18 23.12 0.13
N ARG A 85 -6.48 23.40 0.23
CA ARG A 85 -7.05 24.32 1.21
C ARG A 85 -7.45 23.60 2.49
N PHE A 86 -7.14 24.23 3.62
CA PHE A 86 -7.48 23.77 4.96
C PHE A 86 -8.22 24.87 5.72
N THR A 87 -9.22 24.48 6.50
CA THR A 87 -9.76 25.32 7.57
C THR A 87 -9.01 24.99 8.86
N VAL A 88 -8.31 25.97 9.43
CA VAL A 88 -7.42 25.78 10.58
C VAL A 88 -7.84 26.61 11.79
N TRP A 89 -7.46 26.17 12.99
CA TRP A 89 -7.64 26.85 14.27
C TRP A 89 -6.41 26.65 15.16
N GLU A 90 -6.25 27.50 16.16
CA GLU A 90 -5.18 27.36 17.15
C GLU A 90 -5.42 26.14 18.05
N SER A 91 -4.38 25.32 18.22
CA SER A 91 -4.35 24.23 19.20
C SER A 91 -3.03 24.31 19.97
N SER A 92 -2.91 25.33 20.82
CA SER A 92 -1.73 25.56 21.67
C SER A 92 -1.34 24.31 22.46
N ASN A 93 -0.06 23.95 22.46
CA ASN A 93 0.49 22.93 23.35
C ASN A 93 0.94 23.53 24.69
N PHE A 94 0.75 24.83 24.91
CA PHE A 94 1.19 25.55 26.10
C PHE A 94 -0.01 25.90 26.98
N ASP A 95 0.20 25.79 28.29
CA ASP A 95 -0.60 26.47 29.28
C ASP A 95 -0.73 27.98 28.92
N PRO A 96 -1.89 28.62 29.14
CA PRO A 96 -2.12 30.01 28.80
C PRO A 96 -1.06 31.00 29.32
N GLU A 97 -0.47 30.76 30.49
CA GLU A 97 0.58 31.62 31.05
C GLU A 97 1.90 31.48 30.28
N LEU A 98 2.29 30.25 29.91
CA LEU A 98 3.47 30.02 29.09
C LEU A 98 3.27 30.60 27.69
N GLN A 99 2.06 30.45 27.13
CA GLN A 99 1.73 31.02 25.83
C GLN A 99 1.83 32.55 25.81
N ALA A 100 1.44 33.22 26.90
CA ALA A 100 1.58 34.67 27.04
C ALA A 100 3.04 35.14 27.09
N LYS A 101 3.96 34.33 27.66
CA LYS A 101 5.40 34.62 27.68
C LYS A 101 6.07 34.45 26.31
N TYR A 102 5.60 33.48 25.52
CA TYR A 102 6.16 33.14 24.20
C TYR A 102 5.10 33.28 23.10
N PRO A 103 4.68 34.52 22.77
CA PRO A 103 3.57 34.76 21.86
C PRO A 103 3.86 34.41 20.40
N ASP A 104 5.11 34.18 20.01
CA ASP A 104 5.47 33.85 18.62
C ASP A 104 5.62 32.35 18.35
N ILE A 105 5.49 31.49 19.37
CA ILE A 105 5.55 30.04 19.24
C ILE A 105 4.12 29.50 19.31
N ARG A 106 3.64 28.88 18.23
CA ARG A 106 2.24 28.48 18.07
C ARG A 106 2.10 27.09 17.46
N ALA A 107 1.00 26.44 17.78
CA ALA A 107 0.58 25.16 17.21
C ALA A 107 -0.87 25.27 16.72
N TYR A 108 -1.15 24.62 15.61
CA TYR A 108 -2.41 24.70 14.90
C TYR A 108 -2.83 23.33 14.42
N GLU A 109 -4.13 23.17 14.24
CA GLU A 109 -4.75 22.02 13.61
C GLU A 109 -5.71 22.52 12.53
N GLY A 110 -5.98 21.70 11.51
CA GLY A 110 -7.09 21.95 10.61
C GLY A 110 -7.64 20.72 9.90
N ALA A 111 -8.76 20.94 9.24
CA ALA A 111 -9.42 19.97 8.38
C ALA A 111 -9.34 20.42 6.91
N GLY A 112 -9.06 19.48 6.01
CA GLY A 112 -9.01 19.73 4.58
C GLY A 112 -10.39 20.07 4.01
N ILE A 113 -10.40 21.03 3.09
CA ILE A 113 -11.59 21.45 2.33
C ILE A 113 -11.65 20.68 1.01
N ASP A 114 -10.50 20.55 0.35
CA ASP A 114 -10.37 19.87 -0.95
C ASP A 114 -10.35 18.34 -0.76
N ASP A 115 -9.63 17.87 0.26
CA ASP A 115 -9.67 16.50 0.76
C ASP A 115 -10.26 16.49 2.18
N LYS A 116 -11.49 16.00 2.33
CA LYS A 116 -12.17 15.95 3.64
C LYS A 116 -11.56 14.94 4.62
N SER A 117 -10.77 14.00 4.13
CA SER A 117 -10.06 13.03 4.97
C SER A 117 -8.78 13.61 5.57
N ALA A 118 -8.26 14.71 5.02
CA ALA A 118 -7.01 15.30 5.44
C ALA A 118 -7.15 16.08 6.75
N LYS A 119 -6.30 15.75 7.73
CA LYS A 119 -6.11 16.51 8.98
C LYS A 119 -4.69 17.02 9.03
N ILE A 120 -4.53 18.33 9.16
CA ILE A 120 -3.21 18.97 9.24
C ILE A 120 -2.91 19.36 10.69
N HIS A 121 -1.70 19.07 11.14
CA HIS A 121 -1.14 19.54 12.39
C HIS A 121 0.15 20.30 12.06
N PHE A 122 0.27 21.57 12.45
CA PHE A 122 1.47 22.34 12.14
C PHE A 122 1.85 23.32 13.24
N SER A 123 3.15 23.49 13.41
CA SER A 123 3.74 24.46 14.32
C SER A 123 4.30 25.64 13.54
N LEU A 124 4.28 26.82 14.14
CA LEU A 124 4.87 28.03 13.59
C LEU A 124 5.66 28.75 14.69
N SER A 125 6.90 29.09 14.40
CA SER A 125 7.77 29.85 15.28
C SER A 125 8.69 30.77 14.48
N PRO A 126 9.49 31.64 15.12
CA PRO A 126 10.56 32.38 14.43
C PRO A 126 11.59 31.48 13.73
N ALA A 127 11.73 30.21 14.16
CA ALA A 127 12.63 29.24 13.53
C ALA A 127 12.05 28.65 12.23
N GLY A 128 10.75 28.76 12.00
CA GLY A 128 10.08 28.24 10.81
C GLY A 128 8.78 27.49 11.11
N LEU A 129 8.32 26.76 10.10
CA LEU A 129 7.14 25.91 10.14
C LEU A 129 7.52 24.42 10.10
N GLN A 130 6.76 23.59 10.80
CA GLN A 130 6.80 22.13 10.64
C GLN A 130 5.38 21.60 10.61
N SER A 131 5.08 20.61 9.76
CA SER A 131 3.74 20.03 9.69
C SER A 131 3.73 18.51 9.57
N MET A 132 2.56 17.95 9.84
CA MET A 132 2.14 16.58 9.57
C MET A 132 0.70 16.61 9.04
N VAL A 133 0.45 15.93 7.92
CA VAL A 133 -0.88 15.75 7.35
C VAL A 133 -1.23 14.26 7.41
N LEU A 134 -2.31 13.94 8.10
CA LEU A 134 -2.89 12.60 8.18
C LEU A 134 -4.03 12.50 7.17
N ARG A 135 -4.05 11.42 6.38
CA ARG A 135 -5.07 11.17 5.35
C ARG A 135 -5.55 9.74 5.39
N THR A 136 -6.74 9.51 4.86
CA THR A 136 -7.22 8.14 4.66
C THR A 136 -6.53 7.52 3.44
N ASP A 137 -6.15 6.24 3.55
CA ASP A 137 -5.53 5.45 2.47
C ASP A 137 -4.19 5.97 1.93
N LYS A 138 -3.54 6.89 2.64
CA LYS A 138 -2.23 7.44 2.31
C LYS A 138 -1.32 7.47 3.53
N SER A 139 -0.01 7.42 3.30
CA SER A 139 0.99 7.62 4.36
C SER A 139 0.95 9.08 4.84
N PRO A 140 1.35 9.37 6.09
CA PRO A 140 1.48 10.74 6.57
C PRO A 140 2.44 11.57 5.69
N GLU A 141 2.08 12.83 5.46
CA GLU A 141 2.89 13.79 4.71
C GLU A 141 3.47 14.82 5.68
N PHE A 142 4.73 15.19 5.48
CA PHE A 142 5.45 16.15 6.30
C PHE A 142 5.95 17.32 5.47
N ILE A 143 5.96 18.49 6.11
CA ILE A 143 6.66 19.67 5.60
C ILE A 143 7.65 20.12 6.65
N GLU A 144 8.91 20.21 6.26
CA GLU A 144 10.02 20.58 7.14
C GLU A 144 10.96 21.54 6.46
N SER A 145 11.73 22.30 7.26
CA SER A 145 12.80 23.13 6.72
C SER A 145 13.80 22.25 5.98
N ASN A 146 14.19 22.65 4.78
CA ASN A 146 15.22 21.95 4.04
C ASN A 146 16.56 22.09 4.80
N PRO A 147 17.24 20.96 5.13
CA PRO A 147 18.51 21.01 5.84
C PRO A 147 19.64 21.68 5.04
N ASP A 148 19.58 21.66 3.71
CA ASP A 148 20.60 22.24 2.82
C ASP A 148 20.39 23.74 2.56
N ASP A 149 19.13 24.19 2.53
CA ASP A 149 18.75 25.59 2.39
C ASP A 149 17.56 25.92 3.30
N LYS A 150 17.86 26.49 4.48
CA LYS A 150 16.84 26.84 5.49
C LYS A 150 15.83 27.92 5.03
N ALA A 151 16.02 28.52 3.85
CA ALA A 151 15.01 29.39 3.24
C ALA A 151 13.92 28.61 2.46
N GLN A 152 14.05 27.28 2.38
CA GLN A 152 13.15 26.39 1.66
C GLN A 152 12.55 25.33 2.59
N TYR A 153 11.42 24.79 2.16
CA TYR A 153 10.73 23.67 2.78
C TYR A 153 10.72 22.49 1.82
N VAL A 154 10.85 21.30 2.37
CA VAL A 154 10.69 20.03 1.64
C VAL A 154 9.38 19.37 2.06
N VAL A 155 8.64 18.87 1.07
CA VAL A 155 7.43 18.05 1.27
C VAL A 155 7.78 16.61 0.98
N PHE A 156 7.44 15.70 1.90
CA PHE A 156 7.73 14.27 1.75
C PHE A 156 6.74 13.41 2.54
N ALA A 157 6.54 12.16 2.11
CA ALA A 157 5.77 11.17 2.87
C ALA A 157 6.67 10.41 3.86
N SER A 158 6.11 9.86 4.94
CA SER A 158 6.83 9.11 5.98
C SER A 158 7.71 7.94 5.47
N LYS A 159 7.44 7.46 4.25
CA LYS A 159 8.22 6.39 3.61
C LYS A 159 9.45 6.89 2.83
N SER A 160 9.70 8.21 2.81
CA SER A 160 10.89 8.78 2.17
C SER A 160 12.09 8.66 3.12
N THR A 161 13.17 8.06 2.64
CA THR A 161 14.37 7.65 3.38
C THR A 161 15.20 8.85 3.86
N LEU A 162 14.79 9.54 4.93
CA LEU A 162 15.60 10.57 5.59
C LEU A 162 16.33 10.00 6.83
N GLY A 163 17.29 9.11 6.58
CA GLY A 163 18.35 8.78 7.53
C GLY A 163 18.02 7.69 8.56
N LYS A 164 19.01 6.80 8.78
CA LYS A 164 18.92 5.70 9.74
C LYS A 164 19.19 6.21 11.16
N ALA A 165 18.17 6.70 11.87
CA ALA A 165 18.25 6.83 13.32
C ALA A 165 17.82 5.49 13.95
N ARG A 166 18.63 4.94 14.85
CA ARG A 166 18.27 3.72 15.60
C ARG A 166 17.86 4.12 17.02
N LEU A 167 16.62 3.86 17.41
CA LEU A 167 16.22 3.90 18.82
C LEU A 167 16.87 2.71 19.53
N ASN A 168 17.43 2.95 20.71
CA ASN A 168 17.79 1.90 21.65
C ASN A 168 17.00 2.15 22.94
N CYS A 169 15.82 1.56 23.05
CA CYS A 169 14.97 1.73 24.22
C CYS A 169 15.45 0.79 25.34
N SER A 170 15.77 1.37 26.50
CA SER A 170 16.23 0.66 27.71
C SER A 170 15.18 0.60 28.81
N THR A 171 13.93 0.99 28.50
CA THR A 171 12.79 0.90 29.40
C THR A 171 12.65 -0.52 29.94
N LYS A 172 12.50 -0.65 31.26
CA LYS A 172 12.19 -1.95 31.88
C LYS A 172 10.69 -2.14 31.94
N GLU A 173 10.25 -3.25 31.39
CA GLU A 173 8.84 -3.60 31.29
C GLU A 173 8.20 -3.97 32.61
N LEU A 174 6.88 -3.77 32.70
CA LEU A 174 6.08 -4.24 33.84
C LEU A 174 5.83 -5.75 33.74
N SER A 175 6.79 -6.54 34.23
CA SER A 175 6.59 -7.96 34.51
C SER A 175 5.76 -8.15 35.78
N GLY A 176 4.44 -8.34 35.64
CA GLY A 176 3.67 -9.08 36.66
C GLY A 176 2.51 -8.39 37.40
N ASN A 177 1.78 -7.43 36.83
CA ASN A 177 0.54 -6.93 37.48
C ASN A 177 -0.64 -6.62 36.54
N GLN A 178 -0.71 -7.23 35.36
CA GLN A 178 -1.98 -7.32 34.65
C GLN A 178 -2.78 -8.48 35.26
N LYS A 179 -3.85 -8.17 36.01
CA LYS A 179 -4.89 -9.13 36.35
C LYS A 179 -5.30 -9.81 35.05
N THR A 180 -4.89 -11.05 34.84
CA THR A 180 -5.40 -12.02 33.86
C THR A 180 -6.27 -11.38 32.77
N ALA A 181 -5.66 -10.93 31.68
CA ALA A 181 -6.35 -10.89 30.39
C ALA A 181 -6.55 -12.35 29.94
N LYS A 182 -7.41 -13.09 30.66
CA LYS A 182 -7.99 -14.30 30.13
C LYS A 182 -8.77 -13.88 28.89
N ASN A 183 -8.61 -14.64 27.81
CA ASN A 183 -9.40 -14.70 26.57
C ASN A 183 -10.92 -14.55 26.80
N THR A 184 -11.36 -13.36 27.20
CA THR A 184 -12.76 -13.03 27.39
C THR A 184 -13.05 -11.95 26.38
N LEU A 185 -13.75 -12.35 25.32
CA LEU A 185 -14.23 -11.56 24.18
C LEU A 185 -15.25 -10.46 24.59
N ALA A 186 -15.02 -9.77 25.70
CA ALA A 186 -15.88 -8.72 26.22
C ALA A 186 -15.11 -7.40 26.23
N SER A 187 -15.40 -6.55 25.26
CA SER A 187 -14.98 -5.16 25.16
C SER A 187 -15.10 -4.40 26.49
N LYS A 188 -14.16 -3.50 26.78
CA LYS A 188 -14.40 -2.05 26.98
C LYS A 188 -13.24 -1.44 27.74
N GLU A 189 -12.29 -0.87 27.02
CA GLU A 189 -11.76 0.48 27.27
C GLU A 189 -10.93 0.83 26.03
N THR A 190 -11.60 1.37 25.01
CA THR A 190 -10.95 2.15 23.95
C THR A 190 -11.21 3.62 24.27
N ALA A 191 -10.72 4.57 23.46
CA ALA A 191 -11.02 5.98 23.66
C ALA A 191 -12.49 6.30 23.26
N ASN A 192 -13.49 5.69 23.92
CA ASN A 192 -14.93 5.77 23.59
C ASN A 192 -15.84 6.15 24.77
N ASN A 193 -15.26 6.49 25.91
CA ASN A 193 -16.01 6.86 27.12
C ASN A 193 -16.53 8.31 27.07
N LYS A 194 -16.42 8.99 25.93
CA LYS A 194 -16.76 10.41 25.75
C LYS A 194 -16.01 11.34 26.70
N VAL A 195 -14.75 11.05 26.99
CA VAL A 195 -13.89 11.91 27.79
C VAL A 195 -12.58 12.14 27.05
N PHE A 196 -12.24 13.41 26.87
CA PHE A 196 -10.91 13.81 26.41
C PHE A 196 -10.04 14.20 27.61
N LYS A 197 -8.83 13.64 27.67
CA LYS A 197 -7.91 13.87 28.80
C LYS A 197 -6.77 14.80 28.40
N THR A 198 -6.51 15.80 29.23
CA THR A 198 -5.34 16.68 29.09
C THR A 198 -4.37 16.42 30.25
N LEU A 199 -3.14 16.03 29.94
CA LEU A 199 -2.07 15.86 30.92
C LEU A 199 -1.13 17.06 30.89
N ARG A 200 -0.79 17.55 32.08
CA ARG A 200 0.24 18.58 32.27
C ARG A 200 1.61 17.95 32.15
N LEU A 201 2.38 18.38 31.15
CA LEU A 201 3.71 17.90 30.85
C LEU A 201 4.77 18.88 31.39
N ALA A 202 5.69 18.36 32.19
CA ALA A 202 6.94 19.02 32.55
C ALA A 202 8.08 18.48 31.66
N LEU A 203 8.45 19.24 30.63
CA LEU A 203 9.43 18.83 29.64
C LEU A 203 10.75 19.60 29.81
N SER A 204 11.79 18.88 30.19
CA SER A 204 13.15 19.40 30.34
C SER A 204 14.00 19.10 29.11
N CYS A 205 15.14 19.77 28.98
CA CYS A 205 16.15 19.43 27.97
C CYS A 205 17.56 19.70 28.45
N THR A 206 18.54 18.97 27.91
CA THR A 206 19.95 19.23 28.20
C THR A 206 20.41 20.56 27.59
N GLY A 207 21.53 21.11 28.07
CA GLY A 207 22.16 22.30 27.52
C GLY A 207 22.60 22.12 26.07
N GLU A 208 22.99 20.91 25.68
CA GLU A 208 23.31 20.56 24.29
C GLU A 208 22.08 20.61 23.39
N TYR A 209 20.90 20.17 23.87
CA TYR A 209 19.65 20.27 23.11
C TYR A 209 19.32 21.73 22.84
N THR A 210 19.42 22.57 23.86
CA THR A 210 19.20 24.02 23.69
C THR A 210 20.23 24.62 22.73
N SER A 211 21.50 24.22 22.82
CA SER A 211 22.57 24.65 21.90
C SER A 211 22.25 24.31 20.44
N TYR A 212 21.74 23.09 20.19
CA TYR A 212 21.31 22.63 18.86
C TYR A 212 20.28 23.58 18.24
N PHE A 213 19.29 24.02 19.02
CA PHE A 213 18.24 24.95 18.60
C PHE A 213 18.61 26.44 18.79
N GLY A 214 19.90 26.77 18.69
CA GLY A 214 20.37 28.16 18.68
C GLY A 214 20.69 28.76 20.05
N GLY A 215 20.78 27.93 21.09
CA GLY A 215 21.29 28.32 22.42
C GLY A 215 20.35 29.16 23.26
N THR A 216 19.07 29.29 22.87
CA THR A 216 18.09 30.11 23.59
C THR A 216 16.92 29.29 24.10
N LYS A 217 16.32 29.72 25.21
CA LYS A 217 15.11 29.08 25.74
C LYS A 217 13.96 29.07 24.73
N ALA A 218 13.80 30.16 23.97
CA ALA A 218 12.77 30.26 22.95
C ALA A 218 12.99 29.27 21.80
N GLY A 219 14.24 29.04 21.38
CA GLY A 219 14.58 28.06 20.35
C GLY A 219 14.27 26.63 20.78
N ALA A 220 14.72 26.23 21.98
CA ALA A 220 14.42 24.92 22.54
C ALA A 220 12.90 24.71 22.72
N LEU A 221 12.19 25.72 23.24
CA LEU A 221 10.74 25.65 23.42
C LEU A 221 9.97 25.58 22.10
N ALA A 222 10.48 26.22 21.03
CA ALA A 222 9.91 26.12 19.69
C ALA A 222 10.03 24.70 19.13
N ALA A 223 11.19 24.05 19.34
CA ALA A 223 11.40 22.66 18.94
C ALA A 223 10.50 21.69 19.73
N MET A 224 10.43 21.84 21.05
CA MET A 224 9.51 21.07 21.90
C MET A 224 8.05 21.20 21.44
N ASN A 225 7.62 22.41 21.10
CA ASN A 225 6.27 22.65 20.58
C ASN A 225 6.04 21.96 19.22
N ALA A 226 7.05 21.92 18.35
CA ALA A 226 6.93 21.28 17.05
C ALA A 226 6.75 19.76 17.19
N THR A 227 7.58 19.10 18.00
CA THR A 227 7.42 17.68 18.37
C THR A 227 6.04 17.40 18.97
N LEU A 228 5.62 18.18 19.97
CA LEU A 228 4.33 17.98 20.62
C LEU A 228 3.14 18.21 19.68
N THR A 229 3.28 19.03 18.64
CA THR A 229 2.22 19.24 17.65
C THR A 229 1.92 17.95 16.89
N ARG A 230 2.95 17.16 16.55
CA ARG A 230 2.78 15.85 15.89
C ARG A 230 2.30 14.79 16.86
N VAL A 231 2.95 14.69 18.02
CA VAL A 231 2.57 13.76 19.11
C VAL A 231 1.10 13.91 19.47
N ASN A 232 0.64 15.14 19.70
CA ASN A 232 -0.76 15.41 20.05
C ASN A 232 -1.75 15.12 18.91
N GLY A 233 -1.32 15.16 17.65
CA GLY A 233 -2.16 14.74 16.52
C GLY A 233 -2.49 13.24 16.59
N ILE A 234 -1.48 12.41 16.88
CA ILE A 234 -1.64 10.96 17.01
C ILE A 234 -2.34 10.58 18.32
N PHE A 235 -1.97 11.21 19.44
CA PHE A 235 -2.62 11.00 20.73
C PHE A 235 -4.09 11.39 20.71
N ASN A 236 -4.45 12.43 19.95
CA ASN A 236 -5.83 12.75 19.73
C ASN A 236 -6.54 11.62 18.96
N ARG A 237 -6.02 11.25 17.79
CA ARG A 237 -6.65 10.27 16.88
C ARG A 237 -6.85 8.90 17.55
N ASP A 238 -5.85 8.42 18.28
CA ASP A 238 -5.83 7.04 18.79
C ASP A 238 -6.29 6.94 20.25
N LEU A 239 -6.04 7.97 21.07
CA LEU A 239 -6.15 7.88 22.53
C LEU A 239 -7.12 8.89 23.17
N ALA A 240 -7.61 9.89 22.43
CA ALA A 240 -8.37 11.03 22.98
C ALA A 240 -7.61 11.79 24.09
N ILE A 241 -6.29 11.99 23.89
CA ILE A 241 -5.39 12.65 24.84
C ILE A 241 -4.73 13.88 24.22
N LYS A 242 -4.38 14.85 25.07
CA LYS A 242 -3.43 15.93 24.78
C LYS A 242 -2.40 16.08 25.89
N LEU A 243 -1.14 16.27 25.53
CA LEU A 243 -0.09 16.77 26.41
C LEU A 243 -0.02 18.31 26.31
N GLU A 244 0.01 18.98 27.45
CA GLU A 244 0.09 20.45 27.57
C GLU A 244 1.28 20.84 28.45
N LEU A 245 2.21 21.65 27.92
CA LEU A 245 3.35 22.17 28.67
C LEU A 245 2.89 23.13 29.77
N ILE A 246 3.42 22.92 30.97
CA ILE A 246 3.09 23.71 32.16
C ILE A 246 3.50 25.20 32.06
N ALA A 247 2.81 26.07 32.81
CA ALA A 247 3.00 27.53 32.83
C ALA A 247 4.46 28.02 33.00
N ASN A 248 5.27 27.25 33.72
CA ASN A 248 6.67 27.57 34.05
C ASN A 248 7.66 26.57 33.42
N ASN A 249 7.31 25.91 32.31
CA ASN A 249 8.20 24.96 31.63
C ASN A 249 9.53 25.61 31.19
N ASP A 250 9.55 26.93 30.97
CA ASP A 250 10.77 27.68 30.65
C ASP A 250 11.84 27.64 31.75
N ALA A 251 11.48 27.27 32.98
CA ALA A 251 12.42 27.01 34.07
C ALA A 251 13.22 25.70 33.89
N LEU A 252 12.72 24.77 33.08
CA LEU A 252 13.35 23.47 32.81
C LEU A 252 14.25 23.47 31.56
N ILE A 253 14.45 24.64 30.95
CA ILE A 253 15.28 24.79 29.76
C ILE A 253 16.63 25.36 30.16
N TYR A 254 17.68 24.57 29.98
CA TYR A 254 19.05 24.93 30.33
C TYR A 254 19.83 25.35 29.08
N THR A 255 20.54 26.48 29.13
CA THR A 255 21.26 27.05 27.97
C THR A 255 22.76 26.79 28.00
N ASN A 256 23.27 26.13 29.04
CA ASN A 256 24.69 25.87 29.22
C ASN A 256 24.91 24.43 29.70
N ALA A 257 25.47 23.61 28.81
CA ALA A 257 25.79 22.20 29.04
C ALA A 257 26.72 21.94 30.23
N VAL A 258 27.52 22.93 30.66
CA VAL A 258 28.44 22.77 31.80
C VAL A 258 27.71 22.89 33.14
N THR A 259 26.57 23.60 33.16
CA THR A 259 25.86 23.98 34.39
C THR A 259 24.44 23.46 34.44
N ASP A 260 24.01 22.69 33.44
CA ASP A 260 22.75 21.99 33.53
C ASP A 260 22.85 20.86 34.58
N PRO A 261 21.72 20.32 35.06
CA PRO A 261 21.73 19.30 36.11
C PRO A 261 21.93 17.88 35.57
N TYR A 262 22.36 17.74 34.31
CA TYR A 262 22.39 16.46 33.61
C TYR A 262 23.82 15.99 33.38
N SER A 263 24.00 14.69 33.54
CA SER A 263 25.22 14.01 33.11
C SER A 263 25.39 14.12 31.58
N ASN A 264 26.63 13.96 31.12
CA ASN A 264 26.92 13.91 29.69
C ASN A 264 26.12 12.78 29.01
N ALA A 265 25.90 12.91 27.70
CA ALA A 265 25.06 11.96 26.95
C ALA A 265 25.42 10.49 27.16
N SER A 266 26.71 10.12 27.23
CA SER A 266 27.11 8.72 27.40
C SER A 266 26.72 8.10 28.74
N GLU A 267 26.81 8.87 29.83
CA GLU A 267 26.39 8.42 31.17
C GLU A 267 24.88 8.54 31.33
N GLY A 268 24.31 9.62 30.78
CA GLY A 268 22.88 9.89 30.78
C GLY A 268 22.05 8.78 30.14
N THR A 269 22.41 8.38 28.91
CA THR A 269 21.71 7.30 28.20
C THR A 269 21.98 5.90 28.77
N ASP A 270 22.97 5.76 29.65
CA ASP A 270 23.22 4.52 30.42
C ASP A 270 22.39 4.44 31.71
N GLY A 271 21.39 5.34 31.86
CA GLY A 271 20.37 5.31 32.90
C GLY A 271 20.47 6.43 33.94
N ALA A 272 21.56 7.21 33.97
CA ALA A 272 21.69 8.31 34.93
C ALA A 272 20.61 9.38 34.75
N TRP A 273 20.19 9.64 33.50
CA TRP A 273 19.18 10.66 33.20
C TRP A 273 17.82 10.38 33.85
N ASN A 274 17.43 9.12 34.10
CA ASN A 274 16.14 8.81 34.70
C ASN A 274 15.99 9.40 36.12
N ASP A 275 17.03 9.28 36.95
CA ASP A 275 17.04 9.82 38.32
C ASP A 275 17.28 11.34 38.31
N GLU A 276 18.16 11.82 37.42
CA GLU A 276 18.49 13.24 37.30
C GLU A 276 17.29 14.08 36.84
N VAL A 277 16.54 13.62 35.84
CA VAL A 277 15.31 14.32 35.39
C VAL A 277 14.26 14.29 36.49
N GLN A 278 14.00 13.15 37.12
CA GLN A 278 13.01 13.08 38.19
C GLN A 278 13.35 14.00 39.38
N THR A 279 14.63 14.05 39.76
CA THR A 279 15.13 14.95 40.81
C THR A 279 14.99 16.41 40.40
N THR A 280 15.37 16.74 39.17
CA THR A 280 15.28 18.10 38.62
C THR A 280 13.85 18.60 38.60
N LEU A 281 12.91 17.81 38.07
CA LEU A 281 11.50 18.17 38.02
C LEU A 281 10.90 18.34 39.43
N THR A 282 11.28 17.46 40.37
CA THR A 282 10.84 17.57 41.78
C THR A 282 11.31 18.88 42.41
N ASN A 283 12.58 19.26 42.20
CA ASN A 283 13.18 20.41 42.87
C ASN A 283 12.81 21.75 42.24
N VAL A 284 12.71 21.82 40.91
CA VAL A 284 12.49 23.09 40.19
C VAL A 284 11.00 23.42 40.09
N ILE A 285 10.16 22.41 39.85
CA ILE A 285 8.74 22.61 39.53
C ILE A 285 7.83 22.12 40.67
N GLY A 286 8.21 21.03 41.34
CA GLY A 286 7.42 20.41 42.38
C GLY A 286 6.42 19.39 41.83
N ASN A 287 6.30 18.26 42.52
CA ASN A 287 5.54 17.11 42.03
C ASN A 287 4.04 17.37 41.80
N SER A 288 3.41 18.35 42.46
CA SER A 288 1.99 18.64 42.23
C SER A 288 1.71 19.40 40.92
N ALA A 289 2.73 19.99 40.30
CA ALA A 289 2.56 20.90 39.17
C ALA A 289 2.48 20.20 37.80
N TYR A 290 2.78 18.90 37.72
CA TYR A 290 2.76 18.13 36.48
C TYR A 290 2.19 16.71 36.68
N ASP A 291 1.75 16.11 35.59
CA ASP A 291 1.12 14.79 35.54
C ASP A 291 2.05 13.74 34.91
N ILE A 292 2.88 14.19 33.97
CA ILE A 292 3.92 13.43 33.27
C ILE A 292 5.13 14.34 33.06
N GLY A 293 6.34 13.80 33.18
CA GLY A 293 7.58 14.56 33.02
C GLY A 293 8.61 13.79 32.22
N HIS A 294 9.40 14.53 31.44
CA HIS A 294 10.31 13.94 30.45
C HIS A 294 11.52 14.84 30.15
N LEU A 295 12.59 14.25 29.65
CA LEU A 295 13.82 14.93 29.22
C LEU A 295 14.09 14.71 27.73
N PHE A 296 14.41 15.77 26.99
CA PHE A 296 15.01 15.68 25.65
C PHE A 296 16.52 15.92 25.67
N GLY A 297 17.25 14.94 25.13
CA GLY A 297 18.69 15.03 24.87
C GLY A 297 18.99 15.35 23.40
N ALA A 298 20.18 15.91 23.15
CA ALA A 298 20.63 16.21 21.78
C ALA A 298 21.25 15.00 21.05
N SER A 299 21.84 14.07 21.81
CA SER A 299 22.65 12.97 21.29
C SER A 299 22.86 11.87 22.34
N GLY A 300 23.52 10.78 21.95
CA GLY A 300 23.81 9.63 22.81
C GLY A 300 23.12 8.36 22.33
N GLY A 301 21.89 8.50 21.81
CA GLY A 301 21.11 7.37 21.29
C GLY A 301 20.49 6.53 22.38
N GLY A 302 19.23 6.83 22.69
CA GLY A 302 18.43 6.01 23.57
C GLY A 302 17.05 6.58 23.87
N GLY A 303 16.26 5.78 24.58
CA GLY A 303 15.00 6.19 25.15
C GLY A 303 14.72 5.34 26.39
N ASN A 304 14.14 5.96 27.41
CA ASN A 304 13.70 5.24 28.59
C ASN A 304 12.55 6.00 29.24
N ALA A 305 11.40 5.36 29.40
CA ALA A 305 10.25 5.94 30.07
C ALA A 305 10.44 6.11 31.59
N GLY A 306 11.47 5.48 32.16
CA GLY A 306 11.79 5.42 33.58
C GLY A 306 10.86 4.49 34.36
N CYS A 307 9.59 4.43 33.96
CA CYS A 307 8.62 3.44 34.37
C CYS A 307 7.47 3.37 33.37
N VAL A 308 6.89 2.17 33.22
CA VAL A 308 5.70 1.99 32.37
C VAL A 308 4.44 2.33 33.17
N GLY A 309 3.55 3.15 32.60
CA GLY A 309 2.23 3.45 33.18
C GLY A 309 2.25 4.25 34.48
N CYS A 310 3.35 4.95 34.78
CA CYS A 310 3.55 5.63 36.06
C CYS A 310 3.16 7.12 36.06
N ILE A 311 2.39 7.58 35.06
CA ILE A 311 1.78 8.92 35.10
C ILE A 311 1.08 9.16 36.44
N CYS A 312 1.07 10.40 36.89
CA CYS A 312 0.51 10.82 38.18
C CYS A 312 1.21 10.23 39.43
N VAL A 313 2.19 9.34 39.32
CA VAL A 313 2.88 8.73 40.47
C VAL A 313 4.09 9.56 40.88
N ASN A 314 4.06 10.09 42.10
CA ASN A 314 5.21 10.83 42.64
C ASN A 314 6.34 9.87 43.04
N PRO A 315 7.62 10.28 42.91
CA PRO A 315 8.74 9.49 43.38
C PRO A 315 8.70 9.30 44.91
N THR A 316 9.23 8.18 45.37
CA THR A 316 9.38 7.86 46.80
C THR A 316 10.85 7.53 47.11
N SER A 317 11.21 7.43 48.39
CA SER A 317 12.58 7.03 48.75
C SER A 317 12.91 5.60 48.32
N SER A 318 11.91 4.73 48.18
CA SER A 318 12.08 3.34 47.71
C SER A 318 12.06 3.24 46.19
N GLU A 319 11.27 4.08 45.53
CA GLU A 319 11.12 4.14 44.07
C GLU A 319 11.39 5.57 43.61
N PRO A 320 12.67 5.93 43.42
CA PRO A 320 13.06 7.30 43.08
C PRO A 320 12.66 7.69 41.65
N ALA A 321 12.47 6.72 40.75
CA ALA A 321 11.96 6.92 39.40
C ALA A 321 10.41 6.90 39.40
N GLY A 322 9.79 8.08 39.26
CA GLY A 322 8.33 8.25 39.20
C GLY A 322 7.87 8.84 37.86
N LYS A 323 6.73 9.54 37.85
CA LYS A 323 6.12 10.12 36.64
C LYS A 323 7.00 11.09 35.82
N GLY A 324 8.14 11.51 36.35
CA GLY A 324 9.06 12.49 35.78
C GLY A 324 10.43 11.93 35.44
N SER A 325 10.60 10.60 35.38
CA SER A 325 11.88 9.95 35.12
C SER A 325 12.12 9.57 33.65
N GLY A 326 11.25 9.96 32.71
CA GLY A 326 11.41 9.61 31.30
C GLY A 326 12.44 10.46 30.56
N TYR A 327 13.10 9.90 29.54
CA TYR A 327 13.91 10.66 28.59
C TYR A 327 13.87 10.08 27.17
N THR A 328 14.17 10.93 26.19
CA THR A 328 14.38 10.57 24.80
C THR A 328 15.60 11.31 24.24
N SER A 329 16.47 10.61 23.53
CA SER A 329 17.64 11.22 22.87
C SER A 329 18.03 10.49 21.58
N PRO A 330 18.24 11.19 20.46
CA PRO A 330 18.51 10.56 19.18
C PRO A 330 19.94 10.02 19.08
N SER A 331 20.12 8.91 18.37
CA SER A 331 21.46 8.32 18.12
C SER A 331 22.25 9.05 17.03
N ASN A 332 21.56 9.74 16.12
CA ASN A 332 22.17 10.47 15.01
C ASN A 332 22.52 11.94 15.34
N GLY A 333 22.28 12.38 16.59
CA GLY A 333 22.52 13.76 17.02
C GLY A 333 21.55 14.79 16.42
N LYS A 334 20.38 14.37 15.93
CA LYS A 334 19.35 15.23 15.34
C LYS A 334 18.02 15.08 16.10
N PRO A 335 17.77 15.89 17.13
CA PRO A 335 16.57 15.78 17.97
C PRO A 335 15.36 16.52 17.35
N GLU A 336 15.12 16.27 16.06
CA GLU A 336 14.03 16.84 15.27
C GLU A 336 13.66 15.90 14.12
N GLY A 337 12.46 16.08 13.56
CA GLY A 337 12.00 15.34 12.39
C GLY A 337 11.05 14.21 12.75
N ASP A 338 10.39 13.65 11.73
CA ASP A 338 9.40 12.59 11.87
C ASP A 338 9.95 11.34 12.60
N THR A 339 11.18 10.93 12.29
CA THR A 339 11.82 9.80 12.97
C THR A 339 12.01 10.07 14.46
N PHE A 340 12.42 11.28 14.86
CA PHE A 340 12.55 11.63 16.27
C PHE A 340 11.18 11.71 16.95
N ASP A 341 10.22 12.36 16.31
CA ASP A 341 8.90 12.58 16.89
C ASP A 341 8.10 11.27 17.02
N ILE A 342 8.10 10.42 15.99
CA ILE A 342 7.30 9.19 15.92
C ILE A 342 8.03 8.00 16.53
N ASP A 343 9.23 7.66 16.04
CA ASP A 343 9.91 6.43 16.44
C ASP A 343 10.48 6.51 17.85
N PHE A 344 10.84 7.71 18.33
CA PHE A 344 11.44 7.88 19.66
C PHE A 344 10.47 8.49 20.66
N VAL A 345 10.00 9.72 20.43
CA VAL A 345 9.28 10.48 21.46
C VAL A 345 7.93 9.86 21.78
N ILE A 346 7.14 9.54 20.75
CA ILE A 346 5.83 8.92 20.94
C ILE A 346 5.94 7.51 21.55
N HIS A 347 6.98 6.74 21.18
CA HIS A 347 7.28 5.43 21.75
C HIS A 347 7.49 5.51 23.28
N GLU A 348 8.38 6.40 23.74
CA GLU A 348 8.64 6.56 25.17
C GLU A 348 7.44 7.12 25.93
N PHE A 349 6.68 8.06 25.34
CA PHE A 349 5.42 8.48 25.93
C PHE A 349 4.39 7.35 25.99
N GLY A 350 4.37 6.45 25.00
CA GLY A 350 3.53 5.25 25.00
C GLY A 350 3.80 4.37 26.22
N HIS A 351 5.07 4.14 26.55
CA HIS A 351 5.47 3.47 27.78
C HIS A 351 5.05 4.22 29.04
N GLN A 352 5.35 5.52 29.15
CA GLN A 352 4.94 6.31 30.33
C GLN A 352 3.42 6.26 30.55
N LEU A 353 2.64 6.19 29.46
CA LEU A 353 1.18 6.04 29.47
C LEU A 353 0.71 4.59 29.72
N GLY A 354 1.59 3.58 29.59
CA GLY A 354 1.35 2.22 30.06
C GLY A 354 1.40 1.11 29.01
N ALA A 355 1.77 1.39 27.77
CA ALA A 355 1.96 0.36 26.75
C ALA A 355 3.30 -0.38 26.94
N ASN A 356 3.31 -1.69 26.69
CA ASN A 356 4.55 -2.46 26.52
C ASN A 356 4.81 -2.67 25.02
N HIS A 357 5.94 -3.29 24.68
CA HIS A 357 6.27 -3.58 23.28
C HIS A 357 5.36 -4.63 22.66
N THR A 358 5.06 -4.45 21.37
CA THR A 358 4.18 -5.32 20.59
C THR A 358 4.93 -6.37 19.77
N PHE A 359 6.23 -6.21 19.57
CA PHE A 359 7.04 -7.12 18.75
C PHE A 359 7.22 -8.49 19.38
N SER A 360 7.62 -9.49 18.59
CA SER A 360 7.82 -10.87 19.08
C SER A 360 9.23 -11.43 18.86
N PHE A 361 10.16 -10.69 18.24
CA PHE A 361 11.50 -11.20 17.95
C PHE A 361 12.35 -11.43 19.21
N ASP A 362 12.19 -10.64 20.27
CA ASP A 362 12.92 -10.82 21.53
C ASP A 362 12.21 -11.82 22.44
N SER A 363 12.95 -12.84 22.90
CA SER A 363 12.44 -13.82 23.86
C SER A 363 12.41 -13.30 25.30
N GLY A 364 13.11 -12.20 25.59
CA GLY A 364 13.18 -11.57 26.91
C GLY A 364 11.97 -10.72 27.28
N GLU A 365 11.26 -10.19 26.28
CA GLU A 365 10.17 -9.22 26.45
C GLU A 365 8.92 -9.86 27.11
N ARG A 366 8.22 -10.75 26.40
CA ARG A 366 7.15 -11.66 26.90
C ARG A 366 6.12 -11.03 27.85
N THR A 367 5.67 -9.82 27.53
CA THR A 367 4.74 -9.02 28.34
C THR A 367 3.26 -9.40 28.15
N ASN A 368 2.98 -10.47 27.40
CA ASN A 368 1.65 -10.95 26.98
C ASN A 368 0.93 -10.08 25.93
N VAL A 369 1.61 -9.08 25.38
CA VAL A 369 1.09 -8.21 24.30
C VAL A 369 2.00 -8.21 23.07
N ASN A 370 2.83 -9.24 22.93
CA ASN A 370 3.75 -9.44 21.80
C ASN A 370 2.98 -10.02 20.60
N VAL A 371 2.16 -9.17 19.97
CA VAL A 371 1.16 -9.51 18.94
C VAL A 371 1.58 -9.12 17.51
N GLU A 372 2.81 -8.69 17.29
CA GLU A 372 3.34 -8.42 15.94
C GLU A 372 4.49 -9.37 15.58
N PRO A 373 4.58 -9.87 14.34
CA PRO A 373 5.69 -10.70 13.88
C PRO A 373 6.98 -9.86 13.78
N GLY A 374 8.14 -10.50 13.98
CA GLY A 374 9.44 -9.82 13.89
C GLY A 374 9.54 -8.65 14.88
N SER A 375 10.06 -7.52 14.41
CA SER A 375 10.07 -6.26 15.15
C SER A 375 8.74 -5.51 15.22
N GLY A 376 7.70 -5.99 14.55
CA GLY A 376 6.48 -5.22 14.40
C GLY A 376 6.65 -3.95 13.56
N SER A 377 5.54 -3.25 13.42
CA SER A 377 5.38 -2.11 12.50
C SER A 377 4.70 -0.91 13.15
N THR A 378 4.03 -1.08 14.30
CA THR A 378 3.38 0.02 15.01
C THR A 378 4.34 0.80 15.90
N ILE A 379 3.87 1.92 16.47
CA ILE A 379 4.65 2.77 17.38
C ILE A 379 5.36 2.00 18.50
N MET A 380 4.71 0.99 19.08
CA MET A 380 5.29 0.18 20.17
C MET A 380 6.06 -1.05 19.68
N GLY A 381 6.28 -1.14 18.36
CA GLY A 381 7.23 -2.05 17.74
C GLY A 381 8.64 -1.46 17.72
N TYR A 382 9.58 -2.22 17.17
CA TYR A 382 11.01 -1.90 17.01
C TYR A 382 11.39 -1.87 15.52
N ALA A 383 10.55 -1.23 14.71
CA ALA A 383 10.79 -1.10 13.27
C ALA A 383 12.18 -0.47 13.00
N GLY A 384 12.97 -1.11 12.14
CA GLY A 384 14.28 -0.63 11.68
C GLY A 384 15.47 -0.80 12.62
N ILE A 385 15.26 -1.40 13.80
CA ILE A 385 16.32 -1.55 14.81
C ILE A 385 16.63 -3.01 15.17
N SER A 386 15.88 -3.99 14.63
CA SER A 386 16.08 -5.41 14.87
C SER A 386 16.88 -6.06 13.74
N GLU A 387 18.16 -6.33 13.99
CA GLU A 387 19.05 -6.90 12.98
C GLU A 387 18.54 -8.28 12.49
N GLY A 388 18.04 -8.33 11.24
CA GLY A 388 17.52 -9.55 10.60
C GLY A 388 16.03 -9.87 10.85
N TYR A 389 15.34 -9.05 11.65
CA TYR A 389 13.92 -9.24 12.01
C TYR A 389 13.03 -8.03 11.66
N ASP A 390 13.58 -7.03 10.97
CA ASP A 390 12.88 -5.80 10.65
C ASP A 390 11.75 -6.00 9.64
N VAL A 391 10.51 -5.76 10.10
CA VAL A 391 9.31 -5.78 9.25
C VAL A 391 9.33 -4.61 8.25
N GLN A 392 9.84 -3.46 8.70
CA GLN A 392 10.03 -2.22 7.94
C GLN A 392 11.07 -1.33 8.63
N THR A 393 11.45 -0.21 7.99
CA THR A 393 12.55 0.66 8.44
C THR A 393 12.17 1.67 9.52
N ASN A 394 10.93 2.12 9.56
CA ASN A 394 10.43 3.11 10.53
C ASN A 394 9.04 2.69 10.97
N SER A 395 8.56 3.12 12.13
CA SER A 395 7.23 2.76 12.61
C SER A 395 6.16 3.47 11.79
N ASP A 396 5.05 2.78 11.58
CA ASP A 396 3.82 3.43 11.14
C ASP A 396 3.25 4.26 12.31
N ASP A 397 2.69 5.42 12.02
CA ASP A 397 2.34 6.48 12.97
C ASP A 397 1.06 6.21 13.77
N TYR A 398 0.79 4.97 14.18
CA TYR A 398 -0.40 4.58 14.95
C TYR A 398 -0.10 3.55 16.04
N PHE A 399 -0.94 3.54 17.07
CA PHE A 399 -0.88 2.56 18.13
C PHE A 399 -1.66 1.30 17.74
N ALA A 400 -1.06 0.14 18.00
CA ALA A 400 -1.76 -1.12 17.92
C ALA A 400 -2.93 -1.16 18.92
N TYR A 401 -3.95 -1.98 18.66
CA TYR A 401 -5.09 -2.18 19.56
C TYR A 401 -4.65 -2.46 21.01
N VAL A 402 -3.68 -3.36 21.21
CA VAL A 402 -3.21 -3.73 22.55
C VAL A 402 -2.60 -2.55 23.30
N SER A 403 -1.87 -1.69 22.60
CA SER A 403 -1.26 -0.49 23.18
C SER A 403 -2.34 0.52 23.57
N ILE A 404 -3.35 0.74 22.71
CA ILE A 404 -4.50 1.59 23.03
C ILE A 404 -5.19 1.07 24.30
N LEU A 405 -5.47 -0.23 24.37
CA LEU A 405 -6.12 -0.85 25.52
C LEU A 405 -5.31 -0.67 26.81
N GLN A 406 -4.01 -0.93 26.79
CA GLN A 406 -3.14 -0.76 27.96
C GLN A 406 -3.11 0.68 28.44
N ILE A 407 -2.98 1.64 27.53
CA ILE A 407 -2.96 3.07 27.85
C ILE A 407 -4.30 3.52 28.44
N GLN A 408 -5.43 3.13 27.83
CA GLN A 408 -6.76 3.48 28.36
C GLN A 408 -7.00 2.88 29.75
N ASN A 409 -6.54 1.65 30.00
CA ASN A 409 -6.59 1.04 31.32
C ASN A 409 -5.81 1.86 32.36
N THR A 410 -4.57 2.27 32.06
CA THR A 410 -3.78 3.15 32.93
C THR A 410 -4.52 4.46 33.21
N LEU A 411 -5.05 5.11 32.17
CA LEU A 411 -5.75 6.39 32.29
C LEU A 411 -7.07 6.29 33.08
N SER A 412 -7.73 5.14 33.05
CA SER A 412 -8.93 4.88 33.85
C SER A 412 -8.59 4.73 35.35
N SER A 413 -7.36 4.33 35.66
CA SER A 413 -6.89 4.10 37.04
C SER A 413 -6.39 5.35 37.74
N VAL A 414 -6.15 6.44 37.00
CA VAL A 414 -5.61 7.70 37.53
C VAL A 414 -6.57 8.88 37.36
N SER A 415 -6.45 9.87 38.24
CA SER A 415 -7.34 11.04 38.30
C SER A 415 -6.65 12.39 38.08
N CYS A 416 -5.32 12.43 37.95
CA CYS A 416 -4.60 13.69 37.76
C CYS A 416 -4.86 14.40 36.42
N PRO A 417 -5.13 13.72 35.28
CA PRO A 417 -5.42 14.40 34.03
C PRO A 417 -6.73 15.20 34.10
N VAL A 418 -6.76 16.38 33.48
CA VAL A 418 -7.99 17.15 33.34
C VAL A 418 -8.91 16.43 32.36
N SER A 419 -10.11 16.07 32.82
CA SER A 419 -11.10 15.33 32.04
C SER A 419 -12.15 16.29 31.48
N THR A 420 -12.27 16.35 30.15
CA THR A 420 -13.24 17.16 29.43
C THR A 420 -14.31 16.25 28.80
N PRO A 421 -15.59 16.37 29.19
CA PRO A 421 -16.67 15.62 28.56
C PRO A 421 -16.83 15.95 27.08
N LEU A 422 -17.05 14.93 26.26
CA LEU A 422 -17.27 15.03 24.82
C LEU A 422 -18.74 14.90 24.46
N THR A 423 -19.16 15.71 23.49
CA THR A 423 -20.47 15.56 22.85
C THR A 423 -20.43 14.60 21.67
N ASN A 424 -19.27 14.48 21.02
CA ASN A 424 -19.03 13.55 19.91
C ASN A 424 -19.39 12.12 20.32
N ASN A 425 -20.02 11.35 19.43
CA ASN A 425 -20.29 9.95 19.68
C ASN A 425 -19.11 9.10 19.22
N PRO A 426 -18.76 8.02 19.96
CA PRO A 426 -17.77 7.09 19.43
C PRO A 426 -18.32 6.40 18.19
N PRO A 427 -17.47 6.04 17.21
CA PRO A 427 -17.92 5.35 16.02
C PRO A 427 -18.57 4.01 16.39
N THR A 428 -19.55 3.56 15.61
CA THR A 428 -20.05 2.19 15.70
C THR A 428 -19.10 1.28 14.93
N ILE A 429 -18.66 0.19 15.53
CA ILE A 429 -17.74 -0.79 14.91
C ILE A 429 -18.29 -2.18 15.18
N SER A 430 -18.29 -3.03 14.15
CA SER A 430 -18.62 -4.45 14.24
C SER A 430 -17.67 -5.26 13.40
N ALA A 431 -16.98 -6.22 14.04
CA ALA A 431 -16.04 -7.13 13.44
C ALA A 431 -16.76 -8.21 12.62
N GLY A 432 -18.00 -8.56 12.98
CA GLY A 432 -18.79 -9.61 12.34
C GLY A 432 -18.96 -10.82 13.24
N ALA A 433 -19.24 -11.98 12.65
CA ALA A 433 -19.38 -13.24 13.37
C ALA A 433 -18.02 -13.95 13.54
N ASP A 434 -17.94 -14.87 14.51
CA ASP A 434 -16.82 -15.81 14.58
C ASP A 434 -16.95 -16.91 13.51
N TYR A 435 -15.81 -17.39 13.00
CA TYR A 435 -15.79 -18.37 11.91
C TYR A 435 -14.89 -19.58 12.21
N THR A 436 -15.25 -20.74 11.66
CA THR A 436 -14.33 -21.87 11.52
C THR A 436 -13.95 -22.03 10.05
N ILE A 437 -12.66 -21.97 9.74
CA ILE A 437 -12.12 -22.00 8.38
C ILE A 437 -11.26 -23.26 8.14
N PRO A 438 -11.08 -23.69 6.88
CA PRO A 438 -10.11 -24.73 6.53
C PRO A 438 -8.67 -24.26 6.73
N LYS A 439 -7.77 -25.18 7.09
CA LYS A 439 -6.33 -24.91 7.13
C LYS A 439 -5.77 -24.68 5.73
N GLY A 440 -4.67 -23.94 5.61
CA GLY A 440 -3.96 -23.73 4.34
C GLY A 440 -4.76 -22.99 3.27
N THR A 441 -5.72 -22.15 3.68
CA THR A 441 -6.64 -21.46 2.76
C THR A 441 -6.69 -19.97 3.10
N ALA A 442 -6.70 -19.10 2.08
CA ALA A 442 -6.86 -17.66 2.27
C ALA A 442 -8.26 -17.33 2.82
N PHE A 443 -8.37 -16.22 3.55
CA PHE A 443 -9.64 -15.74 4.06
C PHE A 443 -9.71 -14.22 4.07
N VAL A 444 -10.91 -13.68 4.23
CA VAL A 444 -11.17 -12.24 4.21
C VAL A 444 -11.99 -11.83 5.43
N LEU A 445 -11.46 -10.89 6.21
CA LEU A 445 -12.17 -10.28 7.32
C LEU A 445 -13.03 -9.13 6.78
N LYS A 446 -14.30 -9.10 7.16
CA LYS A 446 -15.27 -8.10 6.70
C LYS A 446 -15.95 -7.48 7.91
N GLY A 447 -15.55 -6.27 8.27
CA GLY A 447 -16.19 -5.48 9.30
C GLY A 447 -17.18 -4.46 8.75
N THR A 448 -17.81 -3.74 9.66
CA THR A 448 -18.59 -2.55 9.34
C THR A 448 -18.35 -1.48 10.39
N GLY A 449 -18.57 -0.22 10.00
CA GLY A 449 -18.66 0.86 10.96
C GLY A 449 -19.25 2.13 10.37
N SER A 450 -19.54 3.06 11.25
CA SER A 450 -20.06 4.38 10.89
C SER A 450 -19.83 5.35 12.04
N ASP A 451 -19.75 6.63 11.71
CA ASP A 451 -19.71 7.71 12.67
C ASP A 451 -21.07 8.45 12.66
N ALA A 452 -21.57 8.85 13.83
CA ALA A 452 -22.90 9.46 13.94
C ALA A 452 -22.91 10.93 13.49
N GLU A 453 -21.76 11.59 13.56
CA GLU A 453 -21.51 12.97 13.16
C GLU A 453 -21.14 13.08 11.67
N GLY A 454 -20.83 11.95 11.03
CA GLY A 454 -20.49 11.85 9.62
C GLY A 454 -19.01 12.04 9.32
N ASP A 455 -18.15 11.93 10.34
CA ASP A 455 -16.71 11.93 10.16
C ASP A 455 -16.23 10.65 9.43
N THR A 456 -15.13 10.75 8.70
CA THR A 456 -14.55 9.62 7.96
C THR A 456 -13.91 8.63 8.92
N VAL A 457 -14.49 7.43 9.03
CA VAL A 457 -13.92 6.35 9.84
C VAL A 457 -12.79 5.64 9.09
N THR A 458 -11.66 5.43 9.76
CA THR A 458 -10.59 4.53 9.30
C THR A 458 -10.53 3.27 10.16
N TYR A 459 -10.15 2.16 9.54
CA TYR A 459 -10.22 0.81 10.09
C TYR A 459 -8.84 0.15 10.08
N CYS A 460 -8.54 -0.57 11.16
CA CYS A 460 -7.36 -1.40 11.29
C CYS A 460 -7.76 -2.79 11.78
N TRP A 461 -7.43 -3.82 11.01
CA TRP A 461 -7.57 -5.22 11.41
C TRP A 461 -6.23 -5.72 11.92
N GLU A 462 -6.19 -6.24 13.15
CA GLU A 462 -4.96 -6.65 13.82
C GLU A 462 -5.13 -8.06 14.40
N GLU A 463 -4.14 -8.94 14.20
CA GLU A 463 -4.09 -10.21 14.93
C GLU A 463 -3.60 -9.95 16.35
N ASN A 464 -4.33 -10.44 17.33
CA ASN A 464 -4.12 -10.21 18.75
C ASN A 464 -3.71 -11.52 19.45
N ASP A 465 -2.87 -12.30 18.79
CA ASP A 465 -2.31 -13.55 19.30
C ASP A 465 -0.90 -13.31 19.85
N ASN A 466 -0.76 -13.38 21.17
CA ASN A 466 0.51 -13.17 21.84
C ASN A 466 1.51 -14.29 21.57
N ALA A 467 2.76 -13.94 21.27
CA ALA A 467 3.87 -14.88 21.17
C ALA A 467 4.35 -15.31 22.57
N THR A 468 4.12 -16.58 22.93
CA THR A 468 4.55 -17.14 24.23
C THR A 468 5.86 -17.91 24.14
N SER A 469 6.13 -18.53 22.99
CA SER A 469 7.25 -19.44 22.76
C SER A 469 8.05 -19.12 21.50
N THR A 470 7.48 -18.37 20.55
CA THR A 470 8.14 -17.98 19.29
C THR A 470 8.95 -16.68 19.43
N SER A 471 10.19 -16.67 18.97
CA SER A 471 11.13 -15.52 18.95
C SER A 471 12.21 -15.72 17.89
N GLY A 472 13.04 -14.69 17.66
CA GLY A 472 14.09 -14.70 16.62
C GLY A 472 13.50 -15.08 15.27
N GLU A 473 14.09 -16.05 14.59
CA GLU A 473 13.59 -16.53 13.29
C GLU A 473 12.16 -17.08 13.36
N THR A 474 11.75 -17.66 14.49
CA THR A 474 10.38 -18.18 14.68
C THR A 474 9.36 -17.10 14.99
N SER A 475 9.78 -15.84 15.19
CA SER A 475 8.85 -14.69 15.28
C SER A 475 8.24 -14.32 13.92
N LYS A 476 8.90 -14.68 12.81
CA LYS A 476 8.40 -14.49 11.44
C LYS A 476 7.14 -15.34 11.20
N ALA A 477 6.37 -15.00 10.18
CA ALA A 477 5.18 -15.76 9.81
C ALA A 477 5.58 -17.05 9.08
N TYR A 478 4.97 -18.18 9.46
CA TYR A 478 5.09 -19.45 8.75
C TYR A 478 3.90 -20.35 9.05
N ALA A 479 3.56 -21.25 8.12
CA ALA A 479 2.27 -21.92 8.14
C ALA A 479 2.04 -22.82 9.37
N THR A 480 3.09 -23.34 10.00
CA THR A 480 3.01 -24.20 11.19
C THR A 480 3.37 -23.47 12.48
N LYS A 481 3.31 -22.13 12.50
CA LYS A 481 3.63 -21.33 13.69
C LYS A 481 2.68 -21.67 14.84
N PRO A 482 3.19 -22.09 16.01
CA PRO A 482 2.36 -22.62 17.10
C PRO A 482 1.62 -21.54 17.89
N ASP A 483 2.19 -20.34 18.02
CA ASP A 483 1.62 -19.18 18.72
C ASP A 483 2.09 -17.86 18.09
N GLY A 484 1.72 -16.72 18.66
CA GLY A 484 2.05 -15.41 18.09
C GLY A 484 1.30 -15.10 16.79
N ALA A 485 1.40 -13.85 16.35
CA ALA A 485 0.75 -13.41 15.13
C ALA A 485 1.35 -14.04 13.86
N LEU A 486 0.47 -14.43 12.95
CA LEU A 486 0.74 -14.86 11.59
C LEU A 486 0.64 -13.71 10.59
N PHE A 487 -0.05 -12.62 10.91
CA PHE A 487 -0.28 -11.48 10.01
C PHE A 487 0.26 -10.17 10.63
N ARG A 488 1.16 -9.48 9.92
CA ARG A 488 1.64 -8.14 10.31
C ARG A 488 0.51 -7.10 10.37
N SER A 489 0.74 -5.99 11.05
CA SER A 489 -0.18 -4.86 11.03
C SER A 489 0.06 -3.93 9.83
N PHE A 490 -0.94 -3.10 9.51
CA PHE A 490 -0.91 -2.09 8.45
C PHE A 490 -1.63 -0.81 8.91
N LEU A 491 -1.27 0.33 8.32
CA LEU A 491 -1.91 1.63 8.54
C LEU A 491 -3.45 1.54 8.47
N PRO A 492 -4.17 2.35 9.29
CA PRO A 492 -5.62 2.47 9.19
C PRO A 492 -6.08 2.94 7.80
N VAL A 493 -7.07 2.25 7.21
CA VAL A 493 -7.59 2.50 5.85
C VAL A 493 -9.10 2.74 5.85
N SER A 494 -9.68 3.27 4.77
CA SER A 494 -11.14 3.48 4.63
C SER A 494 -11.93 2.16 4.56
N SER A 495 -11.29 1.09 4.10
CA SER A 495 -11.94 -0.20 3.91
C SER A 495 -11.96 -1.01 5.22
N PRO A 496 -13.14 -1.44 5.70
CA PRO A 496 -13.23 -2.39 6.81
C PRO A 496 -12.98 -3.84 6.37
N VAL A 497 -12.52 -4.05 5.13
CA VAL A 497 -12.26 -5.37 4.54
C VAL A 497 -10.75 -5.59 4.43
N ARG A 498 -10.26 -6.68 5.01
CA ARG A 498 -8.84 -7.09 4.93
C ARG A 498 -8.73 -8.55 4.47
N TYR A 499 -7.96 -8.77 3.40
CA TYR A 499 -7.58 -10.10 2.94
C TYR A 499 -6.39 -10.63 3.74
N MET A 500 -6.41 -11.94 4.02
CA MET A 500 -5.41 -12.65 4.82
C MET A 500 -4.86 -13.86 4.03
N PRO A 501 -3.63 -13.80 3.49
CA PRO A 501 -2.74 -12.61 3.41
C PRO A 501 -3.28 -11.56 2.42
N GLN A 502 -2.56 -10.45 2.22
CA GLN A 502 -2.90 -9.45 1.21
C GLN A 502 -3.26 -10.08 -0.14
N LEU A 503 -4.34 -9.57 -0.77
CA LEU A 503 -4.89 -10.14 -2.00
C LEU A 503 -3.84 -10.27 -3.11
N ASP A 504 -2.95 -9.27 -3.25
CA ASP A 504 -1.86 -9.31 -4.23
C ASP A 504 -0.93 -10.51 -4.04
N ALA A 505 -0.67 -10.94 -2.80
CA ALA A 505 0.10 -12.14 -2.52
C ALA A 505 -0.67 -13.40 -2.94
N VAL A 506 -1.98 -13.46 -2.66
CA VAL A 506 -2.85 -14.56 -3.10
C VAL A 506 -2.90 -14.66 -4.62
N LEU A 507 -3.00 -13.53 -5.34
CA LEU A 507 -2.99 -13.48 -6.79
C LEU A 507 -1.65 -13.96 -7.39
N GLN A 508 -0.55 -13.83 -6.63
CA GLN A 508 0.78 -14.36 -6.93
C GLN A 508 1.00 -15.79 -6.43
N ASN A 509 -0.06 -16.51 -6.03
CA ASN A 509 -0.01 -17.88 -5.50
C ASN A 509 0.81 -18.03 -4.20
N LYS A 510 0.95 -16.94 -3.43
CA LYS A 510 1.67 -16.92 -2.16
C LYS A 510 0.69 -16.79 -0.99
N LEU A 511 0.49 -17.90 -0.28
CA LEU A 511 -0.27 -17.93 0.98
C LEU A 511 0.61 -17.79 2.22
N SER A 512 1.94 -17.74 2.02
CA SER A 512 2.92 -17.51 3.06
C SER A 512 4.04 -16.62 2.52
N SER A 513 4.38 -15.61 3.30
CA SER A 513 5.51 -14.70 3.13
C SER A 513 6.25 -14.59 4.46
N THR A 514 7.28 -13.76 4.52
CA THR A 514 8.02 -13.49 5.76
C THR A 514 7.13 -12.92 6.88
N TRP A 515 6.10 -12.13 6.53
CA TRP A 515 5.31 -11.34 7.50
C TRP A 515 3.82 -11.66 7.54
N GLU A 516 3.32 -12.46 6.59
CA GLU A 516 1.94 -12.93 6.57
C GLU A 516 1.88 -14.40 6.15
N SER A 517 1.10 -15.24 6.84
CA SER A 517 0.94 -16.65 6.50
C SER A 517 -0.40 -17.23 6.92
N VAL A 518 -1.04 -18.03 6.06
CA VAL A 518 -2.18 -18.87 6.48
C VAL A 518 -1.71 -20.01 7.38
N SER A 519 -2.53 -20.43 8.34
CA SER A 519 -2.16 -21.56 9.21
C SER A 519 -2.46 -22.92 8.56
N ASN A 520 -1.49 -23.83 8.62
CA ASN A 520 -1.58 -25.24 8.24
C ASN A 520 -1.82 -26.17 9.46
N ILE A 521 -1.94 -25.60 10.66
CA ILE A 521 -2.25 -26.34 11.89
C ILE A 521 -3.55 -25.81 12.49
N ALA A 522 -4.20 -26.64 13.32
CA ALA A 522 -5.38 -26.19 14.04
C ALA A 522 -4.99 -25.24 15.16
N ARG A 523 -5.55 -24.03 15.13
CA ARG A 523 -5.44 -23.02 16.18
C ARG A 523 -6.56 -22.00 16.05
N THR A 524 -6.81 -21.26 17.11
CA THR A 524 -7.67 -20.07 17.04
C THR A 524 -6.78 -18.88 16.75
N LEU A 525 -7.18 -18.06 15.77
CA LEU A 525 -6.61 -16.77 15.47
C LEU A 525 -7.58 -15.71 16.01
N ASN A 526 -7.09 -14.76 16.79
CA ASN A 526 -7.89 -13.74 17.43
C ASN A 526 -7.65 -12.43 16.70
N PHE A 527 -8.66 -11.87 16.05
CA PHE A 527 -8.56 -10.59 15.35
C PHE A 527 -9.33 -9.51 16.08
N THR A 528 -8.83 -8.28 15.99
CA THR A 528 -9.52 -7.08 16.47
C THR A 528 -9.66 -6.09 15.32
N LEU A 529 -10.86 -5.53 15.17
CA LEU A 529 -11.14 -4.41 14.28
C LEU A 529 -11.18 -3.12 15.10
N THR A 530 -10.22 -2.23 14.90
CA THR A 530 -10.17 -0.90 15.50
C THR A 530 -10.68 0.13 14.50
N GLY A 531 -11.73 0.87 14.86
CA GLY A 531 -12.20 2.04 14.12
C GLY A 531 -11.83 3.35 14.80
N ARG A 532 -11.37 4.32 14.01
CA ARG A 532 -11.03 5.69 14.42
C ARG A 532 -11.97 6.65 13.70
N ASP A 533 -12.66 7.53 14.41
CA ASP A 533 -13.54 8.53 13.78
C ASP A 533 -12.78 9.64 13.06
N ASN A 534 -11.49 9.82 13.38
CA ASN A 534 -10.65 10.92 12.88
C ASN A 534 -11.28 12.30 13.11
N ALA A 535 -12.09 12.45 14.18
CA ALA A 535 -12.69 13.72 14.51
C ALA A 535 -11.61 14.74 14.93
N ARG A 536 -11.98 16.03 14.95
CA ARG A 536 -11.05 17.11 15.32
C ARG A 536 -10.45 16.93 16.72
N GLN A 537 -9.35 17.62 17.01
CA GLN A 537 -8.73 17.57 18.32
C GLN A 537 -9.69 17.93 19.44
N GLY A 538 -9.63 17.13 20.51
CA GLY A 538 -10.54 17.29 21.63
C GLY A 538 -11.93 16.71 21.38
N THR A 539 -12.12 15.91 20.32
CA THR A 539 -13.37 15.18 20.06
C THR A 539 -13.19 13.77 19.52
N ALA A 540 -11.99 13.43 19.01
CA ALA A 540 -11.68 12.12 18.44
C ALA A 540 -11.90 10.97 19.42
N GLN A 541 -12.41 9.86 18.89
CA GLN A 541 -12.72 8.64 19.62
C GLN A 541 -12.43 7.40 18.79
N THR A 542 -12.11 6.32 19.49
CA THR A 542 -11.85 5.01 18.89
C THR A 542 -12.77 3.95 19.47
N ARG A 543 -13.16 2.96 18.65
CA ARG A 543 -13.93 1.81 19.11
C ARG A 543 -13.40 0.53 18.47
N THR A 544 -13.47 -0.57 19.22
CA THR A 544 -13.07 -1.89 18.71
C THR A 544 -14.20 -2.91 18.80
N ASP A 545 -14.07 -3.95 18.00
CA ASP A 545 -14.81 -5.20 18.11
C ASP A 545 -13.90 -6.38 17.74
N ALA A 546 -14.15 -7.56 18.29
CA ALA A 546 -13.27 -8.73 18.12
C ALA A 546 -13.92 -9.81 17.25
N MET A 547 -13.10 -10.60 16.56
CA MET A 547 -13.50 -11.80 15.82
C MET A 547 -12.54 -12.94 16.12
N ALA A 548 -13.08 -14.12 16.46
CA ALA A 548 -12.33 -15.36 16.52
C ALA A 548 -12.44 -16.14 15.20
N VAL A 549 -11.28 -16.55 14.66
CA VAL A 549 -11.17 -17.40 13.47
C VAL A 549 -10.51 -18.71 13.86
N VAL A 550 -11.30 -19.78 13.93
CA VAL A 550 -10.83 -21.12 14.30
C VAL A 550 -10.39 -21.87 13.04
N VAL A 551 -9.12 -22.24 12.98
CA VAL A 551 -8.56 -23.06 11.90
C VAL A 551 -8.84 -24.54 12.19
N SER A 552 -9.56 -25.21 11.30
CA SER A 552 -9.96 -26.61 11.45
C SER A 552 -8.78 -27.57 11.22
N ALA A 553 -8.65 -28.59 12.08
CA ALA A 553 -7.73 -29.70 11.86
C ALA A 553 -8.14 -30.60 10.67
N ASN A 554 -9.45 -30.66 10.41
CA ASN A 554 -10.10 -31.72 9.64
C ASN A 554 -10.57 -31.28 8.23
N ALA A 555 -10.46 -29.99 7.91
CA ALA A 555 -10.83 -29.42 6.62
C ALA A 555 -9.69 -28.59 6.02
N GLY A 556 -9.61 -28.61 4.69
CA GLY A 556 -8.62 -27.84 3.92
C GLY A 556 -7.42 -28.65 3.41
N PRO A 557 -6.64 -28.08 2.48
CA PRO A 557 -6.82 -26.74 1.90
C PRO A 557 -7.95 -26.68 0.88
N PHE A 558 -8.71 -25.58 0.84
CA PHE A 558 -9.68 -25.31 -0.21
C PHE A 558 -8.97 -24.58 -1.36
N ALA A 559 -9.04 -25.10 -2.58
CA ALA A 559 -8.25 -24.57 -3.69
C ALA A 559 -8.98 -24.74 -5.03
N VAL A 560 -8.93 -23.72 -5.89
CA VAL A 560 -9.41 -23.84 -7.27
C VAL A 560 -8.42 -24.68 -8.06
N THR A 561 -8.90 -25.72 -8.74
CA THR A 561 -8.07 -26.69 -9.48
C THR A 561 -8.16 -26.52 -11.00
N SER A 562 -9.10 -25.73 -11.49
CA SER A 562 -9.27 -25.38 -12.91
C SER A 562 -8.76 -23.98 -13.24
N GLN A 563 -8.61 -23.69 -14.53
CA GLN A 563 -8.12 -22.39 -15.03
C GLN A 563 -6.73 -22.03 -14.49
N ASN A 564 -5.88 -23.04 -14.37
CA ASN A 564 -4.55 -22.99 -13.77
C ASN A 564 -3.43 -23.30 -14.76
N THR A 565 -3.70 -23.25 -16.06
CA THR A 565 -2.67 -23.43 -17.11
C THR A 565 -2.61 -22.20 -17.99
N ASP A 566 -1.47 -22.00 -18.65
CA ASP A 566 -1.31 -20.90 -19.60
C ASP A 566 -2.24 -21.05 -20.81
N ASN A 567 -2.43 -19.94 -21.51
CA ASN A 567 -3.12 -19.85 -22.80
C ASN A 567 -4.59 -20.27 -22.80
N ILE A 568 -5.27 -20.21 -21.65
CA ILE A 568 -6.71 -20.46 -21.60
C ILE A 568 -7.45 -19.27 -22.19
N GLY A 569 -8.24 -19.54 -23.24
CA GLY A 569 -9.15 -18.61 -23.87
C GLY A 569 -10.56 -19.19 -23.92
N TRP A 570 -11.52 -18.54 -23.27
CA TRP A 570 -12.92 -18.94 -23.28
C TRP A 570 -13.68 -18.23 -24.39
N ALA A 571 -14.40 -18.98 -25.22
CA ALA A 571 -15.34 -18.42 -26.17
C ALA A 571 -16.60 -17.92 -25.44
N ASN A 572 -17.12 -16.77 -25.85
CA ASN A 572 -18.39 -16.24 -25.33
C ASN A 572 -19.53 -17.24 -25.57
N GLY A 573 -20.40 -17.44 -24.59
CA GLY A 573 -21.51 -18.39 -24.67
C GLY A 573 -21.13 -19.88 -24.59
N SER A 574 -19.83 -20.21 -24.55
CA SER A 574 -19.39 -21.61 -24.35
C SER A 574 -19.67 -22.10 -22.93
N GLN A 575 -19.80 -23.40 -22.77
CA GLN A 575 -19.84 -24.04 -21.46
C GLN A 575 -18.41 -24.29 -20.96
N GLN A 576 -18.16 -23.96 -19.70
CA GLN A 576 -16.85 -24.14 -19.06
C GLN A 576 -17.01 -24.86 -17.74
N THR A 577 -16.20 -25.88 -17.51
CA THR A 577 -16.13 -26.58 -16.23
C THR A 577 -15.16 -25.87 -15.31
N ILE A 578 -15.67 -25.46 -14.15
CA ILE A 578 -14.90 -24.93 -13.04
C ILE A 578 -14.80 -26.05 -12.00
N SER A 579 -13.60 -26.30 -11.47
CA SER A 579 -13.37 -27.34 -10.46
C SER A 579 -12.52 -26.83 -9.30
N TRP A 580 -12.75 -27.39 -8.12
CA TRP A 580 -12.04 -27.04 -6.90
C TRP A 580 -11.93 -28.25 -5.96
N SER A 581 -10.94 -28.20 -5.08
CA SER A 581 -10.74 -29.18 -4.02
C SER A 581 -11.63 -28.84 -2.82
N VAL A 582 -12.66 -29.64 -2.58
CA VAL A 582 -13.59 -29.46 -1.44
C VAL A 582 -12.90 -29.71 -0.10
N ASN A 583 -12.09 -30.78 0.01
CA ASN A 583 -11.30 -31.14 1.19
C ASN A 583 -12.05 -30.99 2.53
N ASN A 584 -13.20 -31.66 2.65
CA ASN A 584 -14.08 -31.68 3.83
C ASN A 584 -14.66 -30.33 4.27
N THR A 585 -14.55 -29.27 3.47
CA THR A 585 -15.09 -27.95 3.83
C THR A 585 -16.60 -27.92 3.99
N THR A 586 -17.34 -28.84 3.37
CA THR A 586 -18.80 -29.00 3.56
C THR A 586 -19.21 -29.32 5.01
N SER A 587 -18.27 -29.79 5.84
CA SER A 587 -18.51 -30.00 7.27
C SER A 587 -18.47 -28.71 8.09
N LEU A 588 -17.96 -27.61 7.52
CA LEU A 588 -17.88 -26.30 8.17
C LEU A 588 -19.22 -25.56 8.02
N ALA A 589 -19.59 -24.80 9.05
CA ALA A 589 -20.80 -23.98 9.00
C ALA A 589 -20.74 -22.98 7.83
N GLY A 590 -21.84 -22.86 7.07
CA GLY A 590 -21.96 -21.94 5.94
C GLY A 590 -21.24 -22.37 4.66
N SER A 591 -20.71 -23.59 4.60
CA SER A 591 -19.87 -24.09 3.50
C SER A 591 -20.47 -25.24 2.68
N THR A 592 -21.77 -25.52 2.82
CA THR A 592 -22.47 -26.52 2.00
C THR A 592 -22.61 -26.08 0.54
N ASN A 593 -22.61 -24.77 0.30
CA ASN A 593 -22.75 -24.14 -1.00
C ASN A 593 -21.70 -23.05 -1.19
N VAL A 594 -21.31 -22.81 -2.43
CA VAL A 594 -20.34 -21.80 -2.85
C VAL A 594 -20.93 -20.84 -3.89
N ASN A 595 -20.31 -19.67 -4.00
CA ASN A 595 -20.47 -18.73 -5.10
C ASN A 595 -19.20 -18.75 -5.97
N ILE A 596 -19.38 -18.57 -7.27
CA ILE A 596 -18.29 -18.47 -8.24
C ILE A 596 -18.35 -17.06 -8.85
N LYS A 597 -17.27 -16.31 -8.67
CA LYS A 597 -17.13 -14.93 -9.14
C LYS A 597 -16.01 -14.80 -10.17
N LEU A 598 -16.16 -13.82 -11.04
CA LEU A 598 -15.25 -13.49 -12.13
C LEU A 598 -14.72 -12.07 -11.95
N SER A 599 -13.40 -11.97 -12.08
CA SER A 599 -12.65 -10.74 -12.29
C SER A 599 -12.28 -10.61 -13.76
N THR A 600 -12.26 -9.37 -14.27
CA THR A 600 -11.77 -9.00 -15.60
C THR A 600 -10.58 -8.02 -15.55
N ASP A 601 -10.09 -7.73 -14.34
CA ASP A 601 -9.02 -6.77 -14.04
C ASP A 601 -7.81 -7.46 -13.38
N GLY A 602 -7.59 -8.74 -13.68
CA GLY A 602 -6.46 -9.53 -13.15
C GLY A 602 -6.63 -10.00 -11.69
N GLY A 603 -7.80 -9.82 -11.10
CA GLY A 603 -8.13 -10.23 -9.73
C GLY A 603 -8.20 -9.08 -8.73
N VAL A 604 -8.08 -7.82 -9.18
CA VAL A 604 -8.21 -6.63 -8.32
C VAL A 604 -9.62 -6.53 -7.76
N THR A 605 -10.64 -6.78 -8.59
CA THR A 605 -12.05 -6.83 -8.18
C THR A 605 -12.78 -8.04 -8.76
N PHE A 606 -13.81 -8.52 -8.07
CA PHE A 606 -14.66 -9.64 -8.50
C PHE A 606 -16.15 -9.24 -8.58
N PRO A 607 -16.52 -8.27 -9.45
CA PRO A 607 -17.87 -7.72 -9.50
C PRO A 607 -18.89 -8.66 -10.15
N THR A 608 -18.45 -9.58 -11.01
CA THR A 608 -19.34 -10.46 -11.77
C THR A 608 -19.55 -11.76 -11.00
N THR A 609 -20.79 -12.10 -10.66
CA THR A 609 -21.12 -13.42 -10.12
C THR A 609 -21.56 -14.32 -11.27
N LEU A 610 -20.82 -15.41 -11.52
CA LEU A 610 -21.16 -16.40 -12.55
C LEU A 610 -22.23 -17.36 -12.04
N VAL A 611 -22.06 -17.85 -10.81
CA VAL A 611 -22.99 -18.76 -10.14
C VAL A 611 -23.09 -18.39 -8.68
N THR A 612 -24.30 -18.46 -8.14
CA THR A 612 -24.58 -18.26 -6.73
C THR A 612 -25.17 -19.53 -6.14
N ASN A 613 -24.78 -19.83 -4.89
CA ASN A 613 -25.37 -20.90 -4.07
C ASN A 613 -25.35 -22.31 -4.72
N THR A 614 -24.32 -22.64 -5.49
CA THR A 614 -24.15 -24.00 -6.04
C THR A 614 -23.59 -24.95 -4.97
N PRO A 615 -23.93 -26.26 -4.96
CA PRO A 615 -23.32 -27.22 -4.03
C PRO A 615 -21.79 -27.17 -4.02
N ASN A 616 -21.20 -27.29 -2.83
CA ASN A 616 -19.76 -27.41 -2.67
C ASN A 616 -19.30 -28.86 -2.87
N ASP A 617 -19.45 -29.38 -4.09
CA ASP A 617 -19.16 -30.78 -4.46
C ASP A 617 -17.90 -30.96 -5.34
N GLY A 618 -17.25 -29.85 -5.71
CA GLY A 618 -15.95 -29.82 -6.37
C GLY A 618 -16.00 -29.49 -7.86
N SER A 619 -17.19 -29.34 -8.46
CA SER A 619 -17.29 -28.90 -9.85
C SER A 619 -18.61 -28.22 -10.19
N GLU A 620 -18.55 -27.20 -11.05
CA GLU A 620 -19.73 -26.53 -11.62
C GLU A 620 -19.51 -26.29 -13.12
N ILE A 621 -20.57 -26.39 -13.92
CA ILE A 621 -20.54 -26.03 -15.34
C ILE A 621 -21.22 -24.68 -15.51
N ILE A 622 -20.48 -23.68 -15.97
CA ILE A 622 -21.01 -22.34 -16.22
C ILE A 622 -21.15 -22.08 -17.71
N THR A 623 -22.03 -21.14 -18.06
CA THR A 623 -22.07 -20.55 -19.41
C THR A 623 -21.34 -19.21 -19.38
N VAL A 624 -20.35 -19.05 -20.25
CA VAL A 624 -19.54 -17.82 -20.31
C VAL A 624 -20.42 -16.66 -20.76
N PRO A 625 -20.46 -15.52 -20.03
CA PRO A 625 -21.25 -14.36 -20.41
C PRO A 625 -20.95 -13.89 -21.85
N ALA A 626 -22.00 -13.54 -22.60
CA ALA A 626 -21.87 -13.26 -24.04
C ALA A 626 -21.21 -11.90 -24.34
N ASP A 627 -21.21 -11.00 -23.36
CA ASP A 627 -20.82 -9.59 -23.48
C ASP A 627 -19.45 -9.27 -22.87
N ILE A 628 -18.86 -10.20 -22.10
CA ILE A 628 -17.56 -10.00 -21.46
C ILE A 628 -16.43 -10.30 -22.45
N LYS A 629 -15.50 -9.34 -22.61
CA LYS A 629 -14.24 -9.53 -23.33
C LYS A 629 -13.10 -8.99 -22.49
N ALA A 630 -12.19 -9.85 -22.07
CA ALA A 630 -11.07 -9.47 -21.22
C ALA A 630 -9.90 -10.44 -21.40
N THR A 631 -8.67 -9.92 -21.29
CA THR A 631 -7.43 -10.69 -21.49
C THR A 631 -6.82 -11.18 -20.18
N SER A 632 -7.26 -10.65 -19.03
CA SER A 632 -6.75 -10.98 -17.70
C SER A 632 -7.90 -11.24 -16.73
N CYS A 633 -8.45 -12.45 -16.79
CA CYS A 633 -9.55 -12.89 -15.93
C CYS A 633 -9.03 -13.78 -14.79
N ARG A 634 -9.68 -13.68 -13.62
CA ARG A 634 -9.49 -14.58 -12.47
C ARG A 634 -10.84 -15.06 -11.96
N LEU A 635 -10.88 -16.29 -11.44
CA LEU A 635 -12.02 -16.87 -10.76
C LEU A 635 -11.78 -16.84 -9.27
N LEU A 636 -12.79 -16.43 -8.50
CA LEU A 636 -12.82 -16.55 -7.05
C LEU A 636 -13.99 -17.45 -6.64
N ILE A 637 -13.70 -18.46 -5.83
CA ILE A 637 -14.71 -19.34 -5.24
C ILE A 637 -14.74 -19.08 -3.74
N GLU A 638 -15.92 -18.74 -3.22
CA GLU A 638 -16.16 -18.49 -1.81
C GLU A 638 -17.42 -19.24 -1.33
N PRO A 639 -17.46 -19.73 -0.07
CA PRO A 639 -18.65 -20.27 0.55
C PRO A 639 -19.73 -19.19 0.74
N THR A 640 -20.99 -19.61 0.82
CA THR A 640 -22.13 -18.67 0.93
C THR A 640 -22.23 -17.95 2.27
N ALA A 641 -21.73 -18.56 3.36
CA ALA A 641 -21.80 -17.99 4.70
C ALA A 641 -20.55 -18.29 5.56
N ASN A 642 -19.37 -18.24 4.94
CA ASN A 642 -18.07 -18.36 5.63
C ASN A 642 -17.06 -17.41 4.94
N ILE A 643 -15.86 -17.23 5.50
CA ILE A 643 -14.92 -16.16 5.14
C ILE A 643 -13.69 -16.61 4.35
N TYR A 644 -13.46 -17.92 4.20
CA TYR A 644 -12.36 -18.41 3.37
C TYR A 644 -12.69 -18.31 1.88
N TYR A 645 -11.68 -18.22 1.02
CA TYR A 645 -11.86 -18.21 -0.42
C TYR A 645 -10.65 -18.82 -1.12
N ALA A 646 -10.81 -19.16 -2.39
CA ALA A 646 -9.71 -19.56 -3.27
C ALA A 646 -9.82 -18.84 -4.61
N VAL A 647 -8.66 -18.51 -5.19
CA VAL A 647 -8.54 -17.95 -6.53
C VAL A 647 -7.78 -18.94 -7.40
N ASN A 648 -8.14 -19.02 -8.68
CA ASN A 648 -7.36 -19.79 -9.65
C ASN A 648 -5.94 -19.23 -9.79
N SER A 649 -4.96 -20.08 -10.09
CA SER A 649 -3.54 -19.74 -9.99
C SER A 649 -3.00 -18.91 -11.15
N ASN A 650 -3.63 -19.00 -12.32
CA ASN A 650 -3.20 -18.34 -13.55
C ASN A 650 -4.32 -17.47 -14.12
N ALA A 651 -3.98 -16.36 -14.77
CA ALA A 651 -4.98 -15.58 -15.49
C ALA A 651 -5.42 -16.32 -16.77
N PHE A 652 -6.64 -16.05 -17.22
CA PHE A 652 -7.16 -16.55 -18.50
C PHE A 652 -7.89 -15.45 -19.27
N ALA A 653 -8.20 -15.67 -20.54
CA ALA A 653 -8.93 -14.71 -21.36
C ALA A 653 -10.37 -15.16 -21.64
N ILE A 654 -11.27 -14.20 -21.86
CA ILE A 654 -12.63 -14.41 -22.34
C ILE A 654 -12.82 -13.60 -23.63
N GLY A 655 -13.32 -14.24 -24.68
CA GLY A 655 -13.51 -13.65 -26.01
C GLY A 655 -12.25 -13.60 -26.86
N TYR A 656 -11.16 -14.24 -26.42
CA TYR A 656 -9.88 -14.29 -27.12
C TYR A 656 -9.32 -15.71 -27.16
N THR A 657 -8.67 -16.06 -28.26
CA THR A 657 -7.72 -17.19 -28.29
C THR A 657 -6.35 -16.68 -27.87
N VAL A 658 -5.70 -17.39 -26.95
CA VAL A 658 -4.39 -17.02 -26.41
C VAL A 658 -3.33 -17.96 -26.98
N THR A 659 -2.24 -17.38 -27.48
CA THR A 659 -1.05 -18.15 -27.89
C THR A 659 0.19 -17.55 -27.24
N SER A 660 1.00 -18.35 -26.55
CA SER A 660 2.27 -17.88 -26.00
C SER A 660 3.47 -18.29 -26.86
N ASN A 661 4.51 -17.47 -26.80
CA ASN A 661 5.83 -17.78 -27.32
C ASN A 661 6.88 -17.42 -26.27
N SER A 662 7.78 -18.35 -25.97
CA SER A 662 8.92 -18.13 -25.08
C SER A 662 10.20 -18.23 -25.91
N ASN A 663 10.97 -17.14 -25.94
CA ASN A 663 12.22 -17.07 -26.70
C ASN A 663 13.34 -16.56 -25.79
N THR A 664 14.48 -17.25 -25.82
CA THR A 664 15.72 -16.81 -25.15
C THR A 664 16.62 -16.07 -26.13
N TYR A 665 17.11 -14.91 -25.70
CA TYR A 665 18.01 -14.03 -26.42
C TYR A 665 19.30 -13.87 -25.62
N THR A 666 20.44 -14.08 -26.26
CA THR A 666 21.76 -13.99 -25.62
C THR A 666 22.39 -12.63 -25.91
N PHE A 667 22.86 -11.94 -24.87
CA PHE A 667 23.64 -10.72 -25.02
C PHE A 667 25.07 -11.05 -25.49
N SER A 668 25.69 -10.14 -26.24
CA SER A 668 27.10 -10.29 -26.62
C SER A 668 28.00 -10.12 -25.40
N THR A 669 28.68 -11.19 -24.99
CA THR A 669 29.65 -11.23 -23.88
C THR A 669 31.06 -11.60 -24.37
N PRO A 670 32.14 -11.36 -23.60
CA PRO A 670 32.18 -10.75 -22.27
C PRO A 670 31.81 -9.26 -22.26
N ILE A 671 31.19 -8.81 -21.17
CA ILE A 671 30.94 -7.38 -20.90
C ILE A 671 31.89 -6.96 -19.78
N VAL A 672 32.85 -6.11 -20.09
CA VAL A 672 33.73 -5.54 -19.08
C VAL A 672 32.92 -4.63 -18.17
N ILE A 673 33.06 -4.81 -16.86
CA ILE A 673 32.55 -3.90 -15.85
C ILE A 673 33.67 -2.90 -15.56
N PRO A 674 33.55 -1.62 -16.01
CA PRO A 674 34.61 -0.64 -15.88
C PRO A 674 34.71 -0.12 -14.45
N ASP A 675 35.95 -0.01 -13.99
CA ASP A 675 36.35 0.49 -12.66
C ASP A 675 35.86 1.92 -12.38
N GLY A 676 35.18 2.14 -11.24
CA GLY A 676 34.84 3.45 -10.70
C GLY A 676 33.99 4.35 -11.59
N ASN A 677 33.21 3.77 -12.51
CA ASN A 677 32.43 4.54 -13.48
C ASN A 677 30.94 4.58 -13.11
N LEU A 678 30.47 5.76 -12.69
CA LEU A 678 29.05 6.02 -12.45
C LEU A 678 28.15 5.87 -13.70
N THR A 679 28.75 5.70 -14.88
CA THR A 679 28.05 5.48 -16.16
C THR A 679 27.90 3.99 -16.45
N TYR A 680 26.68 3.55 -16.77
CA TYR A 680 26.43 2.18 -17.17
C TYR A 680 27.16 1.80 -18.47
N THR A 681 27.80 0.64 -18.45
CA THR A 681 28.11 -0.11 -19.66
C THR A 681 26.86 -0.85 -20.10
N THR A 682 26.44 -0.64 -21.35
CA THR A 682 25.21 -1.22 -21.88
C THR A 682 25.47 -2.30 -22.93
N ARG A 683 24.56 -3.27 -23.01
CA ARG A 683 24.43 -4.20 -24.14
C ARG A 683 22.98 -4.27 -24.56
N ILE A 684 22.74 -4.20 -25.85
CA ILE A 684 21.40 -4.18 -26.43
C ILE A 684 21.19 -5.47 -27.20
N ILE A 685 20.01 -6.07 -27.03
CA ILE A 685 19.46 -7.04 -27.96
C ILE A 685 18.19 -6.45 -28.58
N THR A 686 17.96 -6.70 -29.87
CA THR A 686 16.72 -6.28 -30.52
C THR A 686 15.82 -7.50 -30.72
N VAL A 687 14.66 -7.48 -30.08
CA VAL A 687 13.61 -8.49 -30.23
C VAL A 687 12.67 -8.05 -31.35
N THR A 688 12.52 -8.86 -32.39
CA THR A 688 11.75 -8.50 -33.59
C THR A 688 10.43 -9.24 -33.67
N ALA A 689 9.37 -8.55 -34.09
CA ALA A 689 8.06 -9.16 -34.28
C ALA A 689 8.09 -10.19 -35.42
N PRO A 690 7.44 -11.36 -35.27
CA PRO A 690 7.23 -12.26 -36.40
C PRO A 690 6.38 -11.53 -37.45
N PHE A 691 6.76 -11.60 -38.73
CA PHE A 691 6.12 -10.88 -39.83
C PHE A 691 4.58 -10.95 -39.72
N SER A 692 3.92 -9.82 -39.45
CA SER A 692 2.47 -9.76 -39.43
C SER A 692 1.96 -10.00 -40.85
N THR A 693 1.26 -11.10 -41.07
CA THR A 693 0.49 -11.38 -42.30
C THR A 693 -0.77 -10.52 -42.41
N ALA A 694 -0.72 -9.26 -41.93
CA ALA A 694 -1.76 -8.29 -42.20
C ALA A 694 -1.78 -8.03 -43.72
N LYS A 695 -2.67 -8.75 -44.41
CA LYS A 695 -3.07 -8.48 -45.78
C LYS A 695 -3.66 -7.08 -45.84
N ASN A 696 -2.79 -6.09 -46.05
CA ASN A 696 -3.10 -4.82 -46.69
C ASN A 696 -1.81 -4.08 -47.05
N SER A 697 -0.94 -4.73 -47.83
CA SER A 697 0.06 -4.00 -48.60
C SER A 697 -0.58 -3.54 -49.91
N ILE A 698 -1.11 -2.32 -49.92
CA ILE A 698 -1.27 -1.58 -51.17
C ILE A 698 0.15 -1.40 -51.74
N THR A 699 0.43 -2.05 -52.86
CA THR A 699 1.69 -1.92 -53.57
C THR A 699 1.76 -0.53 -54.21
N ALA A 700 2.41 0.42 -53.56
CA ALA A 700 2.91 1.61 -54.22
C ALA A 700 4.28 1.28 -54.82
N THR A 701 4.35 1.17 -56.15
CA THR A 701 5.62 1.12 -56.87
C THR A 701 6.20 2.52 -56.91
N MET A 702 7.37 2.74 -56.28
CA MET A 702 8.46 3.59 -56.77
C MET A 702 9.77 3.11 -56.16
N GLY A 703 10.82 3.10 -56.97
CA GLY A 703 12.07 2.38 -56.74
C GLY A 703 12.98 2.95 -55.64
N ASP A 704 14.07 2.21 -55.48
CA ASP A 704 15.25 2.40 -54.63
C ASP A 704 15.29 1.60 -53.31
N THR A 705 16.38 0.84 -53.19
CA THR A 705 16.91 0.08 -52.04
C THR A 705 15.94 -0.61 -51.07
N GLN A 706 15.89 -1.95 -51.11
CA GLN A 706 15.34 -2.76 -50.01
C GLN A 706 16.13 -2.51 -48.71
N LYS A 707 15.64 -1.58 -47.89
CA LYS A 707 15.90 -1.57 -46.45
C LYS A 707 14.76 -2.34 -45.80
N THR A 708 15.04 -3.54 -45.30
CA THR A 708 14.10 -4.29 -44.46
C THR A 708 13.74 -3.42 -43.25
N ALA A 709 12.53 -2.86 -43.24
CA ALA A 709 11.99 -2.21 -42.05
C ALA A 709 11.84 -3.27 -40.96
N LYS A 710 12.66 -3.21 -39.90
CA LYS A 710 12.42 -3.98 -38.68
C LYS A 710 11.11 -3.50 -38.09
N ASN A 711 10.07 -4.33 -38.14
CA ASN A 711 8.82 -4.00 -37.45
C ASN A 711 9.02 -4.23 -35.95
N THR A 712 9.09 -3.13 -35.19
CA THR A 712 9.18 -3.10 -33.73
C THR A 712 7.81 -2.89 -33.07
N ALA A 713 6.75 -2.69 -33.85
CA ALA A 713 5.40 -2.62 -33.33
C ALA A 713 4.89 -4.04 -33.01
N ALA A 714 4.35 -4.23 -31.80
CA ALA A 714 3.61 -5.44 -31.48
C ALA A 714 2.46 -5.64 -32.47
N PRO A 715 2.24 -6.87 -32.96
CA PRO A 715 0.94 -7.24 -33.51
C PRO A 715 -0.14 -6.95 -32.47
N ASP A 716 -1.32 -6.51 -32.91
CA ASP A 716 -2.46 -6.24 -32.01
C ASP A 716 -2.66 -7.41 -31.04
N GLY A 717 -2.62 -7.09 -29.74
CA GLY A 717 -2.84 -8.03 -28.65
C GLY A 717 -1.63 -8.86 -28.20
N THR A 718 -0.39 -8.60 -28.64
CA THR A 718 0.80 -9.25 -28.06
C THR A 718 1.39 -8.46 -26.91
N ALA A 719 1.61 -9.11 -25.77
CA ALA A 719 2.19 -8.52 -24.56
C ALA A 719 3.14 -9.49 -23.84
N VAL A 720 4.11 -8.95 -23.10
CA VAL A 720 4.96 -9.71 -22.18
C VAL A 720 4.09 -10.33 -21.10
N SER A 721 4.27 -11.64 -20.86
CA SER A 721 3.64 -12.36 -19.76
C SER A 721 4.61 -12.73 -18.64
N ASP A 722 5.89 -12.91 -18.98
CA ASP A 722 6.95 -13.26 -18.02
C ASP A 722 8.34 -12.96 -18.63
N VAL A 723 9.33 -12.67 -17.78
CA VAL A 723 10.72 -12.41 -18.16
C VAL A 723 11.65 -13.07 -17.16
N ASP A 724 12.59 -13.88 -17.65
CA ASP A 724 13.68 -14.48 -16.88
C ASP A 724 15.04 -13.97 -17.39
N LEU A 725 16.01 -13.74 -16.51
CA LEU A 725 17.39 -13.43 -16.93
C LEU A 725 18.41 -14.39 -16.32
N ASN A 726 19.31 -14.94 -17.15
CA ASN A 726 20.49 -15.67 -16.68
C ASN A 726 21.71 -14.76 -16.80
N ILE A 727 22.42 -14.52 -15.71
CA ILE A 727 23.63 -13.70 -15.68
C ILE A 727 24.73 -14.45 -14.93
N ASN A 728 25.88 -14.62 -15.57
CA ASN A 728 27.11 -15.09 -14.94
C ASN A 728 28.11 -13.95 -14.93
N PHE A 729 28.53 -13.49 -13.76
CA PHE A 729 29.48 -12.40 -13.63
C PHE A 729 30.50 -12.63 -12.51
N THR A 730 31.67 -12.05 -12.67
CA THR A 730 32.80 -12.12 -11.73
C THR A 730 33.17 -10.71 -11.31
N HIS A 731 33.33 -10.46 -10.00
CA HIS A 731 33.84 -9.20 -9.47
C HIS A 731 34.70 -9.45 -8.23
N THR A 732 35.68 -8.56 -7.98
CA THR A 732 36.53 -8.63 -6.78
C THR A 732 35.77 -8.22 -5.51
N TYR A 733 34.77 -7.35 -5.63
CA TYR A 733 33.89 -6.91 -4.54
C TYR A 733 32.46 -6.82 -5.05
N LEU A 734 31.63 -7.80 -4.70
CA LEU A 734 30.27 -7.87 -5.21
C LEU A 734 29.40 -6.67 -4.78
N SER A 735 29.70 -6.05 -3.64
CA SER A 735 29.03 -4.82 -3.15
C SER A 735 29.06 -3.66 -4.12
N ASP A 736 30.02 -3.64 -5.05
CA ASP A 736 30.26 -2.48 -5.89
C ASP A 736 29.53 -2.62 -7.24
N VAL A 737 28.87 -3.76 -7.48
CA VAL A 737 28.22 -4.04 -8.76
C VAL A 737 26.76 -3.65 -8.71
N GLU A 738 26.31 -2.94 -9.74
CA GLU A 738 24.89 -2.79 -10.06
C GLU A 738 24.60 -3.35 -11.44
N ILE A 739 23.54 -4.17 -11.55
CA ILE A 739 23.05 -4.73 -12.81
C ILE A 739 21.56 -4.41 -12.94
N SER A 740 21.16 -3.86 -14.08
CA SER A 740 19.77 -3.54 -14.41
C SER A 740 19.42 -3.98 -15.83
N ILE A 741 18.13 -4.16 -16.10
CA ILE A 741 17.59 -4.43 -17.43
C ILE A 741 16.54 -3.39 -17.75
N MET A 742 16.58 -2.85 -18.97
CA MET A 742 15.59 -1.89 -19.48
C MET A 742 14.81 -2.50 -20.64
N SER A 743 13.48 -2.37 -20.59
CA SER A 743 12.58 -2.81 -21.67
C SER A 743 12.53 -1.81 -22.83
N PRO A 744 11.97 -2.19 -23.98
CA PRO A 744 11.72 -1.28 -25.10
C PRO A 744 10.81 -0.09 -24.73
N SER A 745 9.97 -0.24 -23.71
CA SER A 745 9.07 0.82 -23.21
C SER A 745 9.78 1.83 -22.31
N GLY A 746 11.04 1.57 -21.93
CA GLY A 746 11.82 2.41 -21.01
C GLY A 746 11.71 2.03 -19.54
N THR A 747 10.97 0.97 -19.20
CA THR A 747 10.90 0.45 -17.83
C THR A 747 12.24 -0.14 -17.44
N VAL A 748 12.76 0.22 -16.26
CA VAL A 748 14.05 -0.25 -15.75
C VAL A 748 13.82 -1.09 -14.50
N VAL A 749 14.40 -2.29 -14.47
CA VAL A 749 14.38 -3.18 -13.32
C VAL A 749 15.81 -3.46 -12.86
N LYS A 750 16.12 -3.20 -11.59
CA LYS A 750 17.39 -3.61 -10.98
C LYS A 750 17.37 -5.10 -10.71
N LEU A 751 18.41 -5.81 -11.13
CA LEU A 751 18.59 -7.24 -10.88
C LEU A 751 19.52 -7.49 -9.70
N PHE A 752 20.60 -6.71 -9.63
CA PHE A 752 21.62 -6.80 -8.59
C PHE A 752 21.99 -5.39 -8.14
N ASP A 753 22.00 -5.15 -6.83
CA ASP A 753 22.22 -3.82 -6.24
C ASP A 753 23.17 -3.94 -5.04
N GLY A 754 24.46 -4.15 -5.31
CA GLY A 754 25.50 -4.23 -4.28
C GLY A 754 25.31 -5.33 -3.22
N SER A 755 24.66 -6.44 -3.58
CA SER A 755 24.47 -7.57 -2.68
C SER A 755 25.78 -8.33 -2.44
N CYS A 756 25.84 -9.17 -1.41
CA CYS A 756 27.01 -10.03 -1.09
C CYS A 756 28.25 -9.35 -0.49
N GLY A 757 28.18 -8.07 -0.11
CA GLY A 757 29.24 -7.39 0.62
C GLY A 757 30.59 -7.47 -0.09
N SER A 758 31.68 -7.59 0.68
CA SER A 758 33.04 -7.61 0.14
C SER A 758 33.49 -8.96 -0.44
N ALA A 759 32.56 -9.85 -0.77
CA ALA A 759 32.90 -11.15 -1.33
C ALA A 759 33.48 -10.99 -2.76
N SER A 760 34.61 -11.65 -3.00
CA SER A 760 35.23 -11.78 -4.33
C SER A 760 34.84 -13.12 -4.92
N ASN A 761 33.87 -13.15 -5.86
CA ASN A 761 33.40 -14.41 -6.40
C ASN A 761 32.85 -14.29 -7.83
N THR A 762 32.61 -15.45 -8.45
CA THR A 762 31.77 -15.56 -9.64
C THR A 762 30.40 -16.04 -9.24
N LEU A 763 29.36 -15.28 -9.60
CA LEU A 763 27.97 -15.66 -9.37
C LEU A 763 27.31 -16.05 -10.68
N SER A 764 26.51 -17.11 -10.64
CA SER A 764 25.67 -17.57 -11.74
C SER A 764 24.21 -17.52 -11.30
N LEU A 765 23.46 -16.54 -11.79
CA LEU A 765 22.14 -16.19 -11.26
C LEU A 765 21.09 -16.31 -12.37
N LYS A 766 20.03 -17.10 -12.14
CA LYS A 766 18.77 -17.03 -12.87
C LYS A 766 17.83 -16.12 -12.08
N TYR A 767 17.58 -14.92 -12.57
CA TYR A 767 16.59 -14.01 -12.03
C TYR A 767 15.19 -14.39 -12.48
N ASP A 768 14.31 -14.59 -11.51
CA ASP A 768 12.92 -15.03 -11.65
C ASP A 768 12.16 -14.54 -10.40
N ASP A 769 10.97 -13.95 -10.56
CA ASP A 769 10.17 -13.40 -9.43
C ASP A 769 9.72 -14.48 -8.41
N ALA A 770 9.78 -15.76 -8.81
CA ALA A 770 9.53 -16.92 -7.95
C ALA A 770 10.81 -17.52 -7.33
N GLY A 771 11.98 -16.92 -7.57
CA GLY A 771 13.26 -17.38 -7.05
C GLY A 771 13.41 -17.24 -5.52
N SER A 772 14.52 -17.76 -5.00
CA SER A 772 14.89 -17.66 -3.59
C SER A 772 15.81 -16.47 -3.30
N ALA A 773 16.11 -16.19 -2.03
CA ALA A 773 17.14 -15.21 -1.70
C ALA A 773 18.52 -15.68 -2.20
N ILE A 774 19.33 -14.74 -2.68
CA ILE A 774 20.67 -15.04 -3.18
C ILE A 774 21.57 -15.59 -2.07
N SER A 775 22.30 -16.67 -2.39
CA SER A 775 23.34 -17.24 -1.53
C SER A 775 24.72 -16.90 -2.08
N CYS A 776 25.38 -15.94 -1.45
CA CYS A 776 26.62 -15.32 -1.92
C CYS A 776 27.84 -16.26 -1.95
N GLY A 777 27.78 -17.38 -1.21
CA GLY A 777 28.83 -18.41 -1.21
C GLY A 777 28.69 -19.44 -2.33
N VAL A 778 27.58 -19.44 -3.07
CA VAL A 778 27.27 -20.44 -4.09
C VAL A 778 27.62 -19.91 -5.47
N THR A 779 28.54 -20.61 -6.16
CA THR A 779 29.01 -20.27 -7.51
C THR A 779 28.25 -21.01 -8.61
N GLU A 780 27.51 -22.07 -8.25
CA GLU A 780 26.60 -22.79 -9.14
C GLU A 780 25.38 -21.93 -9.49
N LEU A 781 24.68 -22.31 -10.57
CA LEU A 781 23.47 -21.60 -11.00
C LEU A 781 22.38 -21.68 -9.92
N GLN A 782 21.98 -20.52 -9.41
CA GLN A 782 20.91 -20.38 -8.44
C GLN A 782 19.76 -19.57 -9.05
N THR A 783 18.51 -19.99 -8.78
CA THR A 783 17.32 -19.21 -9.17
C THR A 783 16.94 -18.28 -8.04
N VAL A 784 17.05 -16.97 -8.28
CA VAL A 784 16.94 -15.93 -7.27
C VAL A 784 15.93 -14.87 -7.67
N PHE A 785 15.27 -14.26 -6.68
CA PHE A 785 14.48 -13.08 -6.99
C PHE A 785 15.39 -11.87 -7.28
N PRO A 786 15.03 -11.01 -8.25
CA PRO A 786 15.74 -9.78 -8.56
C PRO A 786 15.55 -8.69 -7.48
N ALA A 787 16.43 -7.68 -7.45
CA ALA A 787 16.31 -6.54 -6.53
C ALA A 787 15.03 -5.72 -6.76
N GLY A 788 14.60 -5.56 -8.02
CA GLY A 788 13.28 -5.08 -8.42
C GLY A 788 12.56 -6.14 -9.25
N LYS A 789 11.22 -6.21 -9.19
CA LYS A 789 10.43 -7.30 -9.79
C LYS A 789 10.43 -7.27 -11.33
N LEU A 790 10.64 -8.42 -11.96
CA LEU A 790 10.57 -8.58 -13.43
C LEU A 790 9.13 -8.51 -13.96
N SER A 791 8.14 -8.83 -13.12
CA SER A 791 6.72 -8.63 -13.43
C SER A 791 6.33 -7.18 -13.71
N ALA A 792 7.21 -6.20 -13.44
CA ALA A 792 7.05 -4.83 -13.91
C ALA A 792 6.95 -4.73 -15.45
N PHE A 793 7.49 -5.71 -16.18
CA PHE A 793 7.41 -5.78 -17.64
C PHE A 793 6.10 -6.40 -18.14
N ASN A 794 5.28 -7.00 -17.27
CA ASN A 794 4.06 -7.66 -17.70
C ASN A 794 3.10 -6.66 -18.37
N ASN A 795 2.45 -7.10 -19.45
CA ASN A 795 1.60 -6.29 -20.32
C ASN A 795 2.34 -5.31 -21.26
N GLU A 796 3.67 -5.20 -21.20
CA GLU A 796 4.44 -4.37 -22.14
C GLU A 796 4.62 -5.02 -23.51
N ASN A 797 5.02 -4.22 -24.51
CA ASN A 797 5.41 -4.72 -25.83
C ASN A 797 6.76 -5.48 -25.72
N PRO A 798 6.83 -6.79 -26.03
CA PRO A 798 8.07 -7.55 -25.96
C PRO A 798 9.08 -7.18 -27.06
N TYR A 799 8.64 -6.52 -28.13
CA TYR A 799 9.44 -6.22 -29.31
C TYR A 799 10.11 -4.84 -29.22
N GLY A 800 11.37 -4.79 -29.65
CA GLY A 800 12.22 -3.61 -29.58
C GLY A 800 13.54 -3.91 -28.86
N ASP A 801 14.20 -2.87 -28.38
CA ASP A 801 15.53 -2.97 -27.79
C ASP A 801 15.45 -3.20 -26.28
N TRP A 802 15.94 -4.36 -25.84
CA TRP A 802 16.17 -4.66 -24.42
C TRP A 802 17.62 -4.35 -24.09
N THR A 803 17.84 -3.55 -23.05
CA THR A 803 19.16 -3.02 -22.71
C THR A 803 19.62 -3.53 -21.35
N LEU A 804 20.60 -4.43 -21.33
CA LEU A 804 21.31 -4.82 -20.11
C LEU A 804 22.31 -3.72 -19.75
N MET A 805 22.28 -3.29 -18.49
CA MET A 805 23.06 -2.18 -17.95
C MET A 805 23.87 -2.67 -16.75
N VAL A 806 25.18 -2.44 -16.75
CA VAL A 806 26.07 -2.81 -15.62
C VAL A 806 27.07 -1.69 -15.31
N ARG A 807 27.35 -1.47 -14.03
CA ARG A 807 28.41 -0.55 -13.59
C ARG A 807 29.08 -1.03 -12.30
N ASP A 808 30.28 -0.51 -12.07
CA ASP A 808 30.98 -0.52 -10.79
C ASP A 808 30.80 0.87 -10.15
N ILE A 809 30.24 0.91 -8.94
CA ILE A 809 29.93 2.16 -8.23
C ILE A 809 31.09 2.66 -7.36
N ASP A 810 32.16 1.88 -7.17
CA ASP A 810 33.35 2.27 -6.41
C ASP A 810 34.64 2.09 -7.23
N ALA A 811 35.71 2.79 -6.86
CA ALA A 811 36.96 2.81 -7.61
C ALA A 811 38.03 1.88 -7.01
N GLY A 812 38.76 1.19 -7.88
CA GLY A 812 39.94 0.37 -7.60
C GLY A 812 39.87 -1.08 -8.10
N GLN A 813 38.77 -1.52 -8.71
CA GLN A 813 38.52 -2.93 -9.05
C GLN A 813 37.83 -3.09 -10.41
N LYS A 814 37.86 -4.30 -10.97
CA LYS A 814 37.24 -4.60 -12.26
C LYS A 814 36.49 -5.91 -12.15
N GLY A 815 35.44 -6.04 -12.93
CA GLY A 815 34.77 -7.32 -13.15
C GLY A 815 34.37 -7.54 -14.59
N THR A 816 33.66 -8.64 -14.80
CA THR A 816 33.22 -9.06 -16.12
C THR A 816 31.92 -9.84 -16.03
N ILE A 817 30.94 -9.52 -16.88
CA ILE A 817 29.83 -10.42 -17.18
C ILE A 817 30.33 -11.43 -18.21
N ASN A 818 30.45 -12.68 -17.81
CA ASN A 818 30.96 -13.78 -18.61
C ASN A 818 29.90 -14.28 -19.61
N SER A 819 28.64 -14.35 -19.15
CA SER A 819 27.50 -14.68 -20.01
C SER A 819 26.23 -13.98 -19.51
N ALA A 820 25.35 -13.61 -20.43
CA ALA A 820 24.04 -13.07 -20.10
C ALA A 820 23.01 -13.44 -21.17
N SER A 821 21.81 -13.85 -20.75
CA SER A 821 20.67 -14.07 -21.62
C SER A 821 19.38 -13.65 -20.94
N ILE A 822 18.39 -13.26 -21.74
CA ILE A 822 17.03 -12.95 -21.30
C ILE A 822 16.05 -13.85 -22.05
N THR A 823 15.16 -14.49 -21.32
CA THR A 823 14.03 -15.23 -21.86
C THR A 823 12.79 -14.38 -21.71
N ILE A 824 12.13 -14.09 -22.82
CA ILE A 824 10.89 -13.30 -22.85
C ILE A 824 9.77 -14.23 -23.23
N GLN A 825 8.79 -14.37 -22.34
CA GLN A 825 7.52 -15.00 -22.63
C GLN A 825 6.54 -13.91 -23.04
N ALA A 826 5.97 -14.06 -24.22
CA ALA A 826 4.92 -13.18 -24.71
C ALA A 826 3.64 -13.97 -24.98
N GLN A 827 2.50 -13.37 -24.67
CA GLN A 827 1.18 -13.88 -25.01
C GLN A 827 0.56 -13.00 -26.06
N ARG A 828 -0.06 -13.62 -27.06
CA ARG A 828 -0.86 -12.96 -28.08
C ARG A 828 -2.32 -13.31 -27.89
N PHE A 829 -3.13 -12.27 -27.71
CA PHE A 829 -4.58 -12.34 -27.64
C PHE A 829 -5.17 -12.02 -29.00
N THR A 830 -5.70 -13.03 -29.69
CA THR A 830 -6.44 -12.83 -30.93
C THR A 830 -7.92 -12.88 -30.61
N LEU A 831 -8.68 -11.87 -31.05
CA LEU A 831 -10.13 -11.84 -30.82
C LEU A 831 -10.73 -13.14 -31.37
N GLY A 832 -11.43 -13.87 -30.51
CA GLY A 832 -12.15 -15.06 -30.93
C GLY A 832 -13.17 -14.64 -31.98
N THR A 833 -13.08 -15.21 -33.18
CA THR A 833 -14.25 -15.22 -34.06
C THR A 833 -15.28 -16.07 -33.33
N ASP A 834 -16.45 -15.50 -33.00
CA ASP A 834 -17.62 -16.31 -32.67
C ASP A 834 -17.61 -17.47 -33.66
N GLU A 835 -17.48 -18.71 -33.20
CA GLU A 835 -17.42 -19.85 -34.11
C GLU A 835 -18.60 -19.70 -35.06
N ALA A 836 -18.32 -19.28 -36.29
CA ALA A 836 -19.30 -19.27 -37.33
C ALA A 836 -19.59 -20.75 -37.51
N ALA A 837 -20.64 -21.22 -36.84
CA ALA A 837 -21.10 -22.59 -36.90
C ALA A 837 -21.01 -23.01 -38.37
N THR A 838 -20.26 -24.08 -38.63
CA THR A 838 -19.82 -24.51 -39.96
C THR A 838 -20.88 -24.20 -40.99
N ALA A 839 -20.57 -23.44 -42.05
CA ALA A 839 -21.58 -23.06 -43.04
C ALA A 839 -22.35 -24.31 -43.52
N ILE A 840 -23.67 -24.21 -43.62
CA ILE A 840 -24.51 -25.24 -44.25
C ILE A 840 -24.16 -25.26 -45.74
N ASP A 841 -23.62 -26.37 -46.24
CA ASP A 841 -23.49 -26.57 -47.68
C ASP A 841 -24.75 -27.23 -48.23
N PHE A 842 -25.53 -26.48 -49.01
CA PHE A 842 -26.77 -26.96 -49.60
C PHE A 842 -26.85 -26.69 -51.10
N ALA A 843 -27.38 -27.65 -51.87
CA ALA A 843 -27.70 -27.46 -53.27
C ALA A 843 -28.97 -26.61 -53.42
N LEU A 844 -28.97 -25.72 -54.41
CA LEU A 844 -30.06 -24.78 -54.68
C LEU A 844 -30.31 -24.70 -56.18
N PHE A 845 -31.40 -25.30 -56.66
CA PHE A 845 -31.64 -25.45 -58.10
C PHE A 845 -33.14 -25.56 -58.46
N PRO A 846 -33.55 -25.18 -59.68
CA PRO A 846 -32.74 -24.46 -60.66
C PRO A 846 -32.49 -23.00 -60.26
N ASN A 847 -31.39 -22.44 -60.75
CA ASN A 847 -31.06 -21.03 -60.59
C ASN A 847 -30.38 -20.56 -61.89
N PRO A 848 -31.03 -19.73 -62.75
CA PRO A 848 -32.29 -19.01 -62.49
C PRO A 848 -33.56 -19.88 -62.44
N ASN A 849 -34.66 -19.34 -61.88
CA ASN A 849 -35.99 -19.99 -61.80
C ASN A 849 -37.15 -18.98 -62.03
N LYS A 850 -38.40 -19.46 -61.96
CA LYS A 850 -39.63 -18.63 -62.09
C LYS A 850 -40.43 -18.53 -60.79
N GLY A 851 -39.75 -18.51 -59.64
CA GLY A 851 -40.38 -18.52 -58.31
C GLY A 851 -40.50 -19.90 -57.67
N SER A 852 -40.04 -20.96 -58.33
CA SER A 852 -39.98 -22.33 -57.81
C SER A 852 -38.54 -22.85 -57.81
N PHE A 853 -38.04 -23.33 -56.68
CA PHE A 853 -36.70 -23.92 -56.57
C PHE A 853 -36.63 -24.93 -55.43
N THR A 854 -35.67 -25.83 -55.50
CA THR A 854 -35.43 -26.87 -54.51
C THR A 854 -34.18 -26.56 -53.68
N ILE A 855 -34.27 -26.80 -52.38
CA ILE A 855 -33.15 -26.76 -51.43
C ILE A 855 -32.86 -28.19 -51.00
N GLN A 856 -31.62 -28.64 -51.17
CA GLN A 856 -31.20 -29.99 -50.80
C GLN A 856 -29.90 -30.01 -49.98
N PHE A 857 -29.92 -30.64 -48.81
CA PHE A 857 -28.75 -30.93 -47.97
C PHE A 857 -29.08 -31.99 -46.91
N SER A 858 -28.09 -32.48 -46.18
CA SER A 858 -28.30 -33.34 -45.01
C SER A 858 -28.18 -32.49 -43.74
N PRO A 859 -29.27 -32.24 -42.99
CA PRO A 859 -29.22 -31.46 -41.74
C PRO A 859 -28.38 -32.16 -40.67
N GLU A 860 -27.70 -31.38 -39.84
CA GLU A 860 -26.93 -31.88 -38.69
C GLU A 860 -27.58 -31.52 -37.35
N SER A 861 -28.56 -30.61 -37.31
CA SER A 861 -29.30 -30.30 -36.08
C SER A 861 -30.58 -31.13 -35.91
N ALA A 862 -30.85 -31.52 -34.67
CA ALA A 862 -32.15 -32.09 -34.27
C ALA A 862 -33.27 -31.03 -34.11
N SER A 863 -32.99 -29.76 -34.38
CA SER A 863 -33.92 -28.63 -34.14
C SER A 863 -34.86 -28.34 -35.32
N GLY A 864 -34.71 -29.05 -36.43
CA GLY A 864 -35.43 -28.78 -37.67
C GLY A 864 -34.79 -27.66 -38.51
N VAL A 865 -35.24 -27.51 -39.75
CA VAL A 865 -34.66 -26.57 -40.73
C VAL A 865 -35.59 -25.37 -40.91
N LYS A 866 -35.06 -24.16 -40.87
CA LYS A 866 -35.82 -22.93 -41.20
C LYS A 866 -35.29 -22.30 -42.48
N VAL A 867 -36.20 -22.08 -43.43
CA VAL A 867 -35.91 -21.39 -44.69
C VAL A 867 -36.57 -20.03 -44.68
N VAL A 868 -35.79 -18.99 -45.03
CA VAL A 868 -36.26 -17.62 -45.20
C VAL A 868 -35.78 -17.11 -46.56
N VAL A 869 -36.68 -16.58 -47.37
CA VAL A 869 -36.34 -15.92 -48.64
C VAL A 869 -36.65 -14.44 -48.49
N SER A 870 -35.70 -13.57 -48.84
CA SER A 870 -35.87 -12.12 -48.82
C SER A 870 -35.46 -11.50 -50.15
N ASP A 871 -36.06 -10.36 -50.49
CA ASP A 871 -35.61 -9.55 -51.62
C ASP A 871 -34.27 -8.83 -51.30
N ILE A 872 -33.69 -8.15 -52.29
CA ILE A 872 -32.41 -7.43 -52.11
C ILE A 872 -32.49 -6.25 -51.12
N LEU A 873 -33.70 -5.79 -50.78
CA LEU A 873 -33.95 -4.76 -49.78
C LEU A 873 -34.16 -5.35 -48.37
N GLY A 874 -34.05 -6.68 -48.22
CA GLY A 874 -34.18 -7.38 -46.95
C GLY A 874 -35.63 -7.66 -46.54
N ARG A 875 -36.63 -7.41 -47.40
CA ARG A 875 -38.03 -7.76 -47.09
C ARG A 875 -38.22 -9.26 -47.25
N THR A 876 -38.72 -9.93 -46.22
CA THR A 876 -39.02 -11.36 -46.27
C THR A 876 -40.22 -11.64 -47.17
N VAL A 877 -40.01 -12.46 -48.19
CA VAL A 877 -41.04 -12.89 -49.15
C VAL A 877 -41.53 -14.32 -48.91
N TYR A 878 -40.76 -15.11 -48.16
CA TYR A 878 -41.15 -16.46 -47.73
C TYR A 878 -40.45 -16.82 -46.44
N THR A 879 -41.17 -17.50 -45.54
CA THR A 879 -40.58 -18.14 -44.36
C THR A 879 -41.33 -19.43 -44.05
N LYS A 880 -40.59 -20.50 -43.76
CA LYS A 880 -41.15 -21.76 -43.29
C LYS A 880 -40.14 -22.50 -42.42
N ALA A 881 -40.64 -23.12 -41.35
CA ALA A 881 -39.89 -24.08 -40.54
C ALA A 881 -40.34 -25.50 -40.92
N PHE A 882 -39.41 -26.43 -40.90
CA PHE A 882 -39.59 -27.83 -41.24
C PHE A 882 -39.12 -28.69 -40.08
N GLU A 883 -39.83 -29.78 -39.84
CA GLU A 883 -39.48 -30.77 -38.82
C GLU A 883 -38.13 -31.44 -39.15
N PRO A 884 -37.40 -31.97 -38.14
CA PRO A 884 -36.12 -32.64 -38.34
C PRO A 884 -36.23 -33.83 -39.31
N SER A 885 -35.31 -33.91 -40.27
CA SER A 885 -35.19 -35.04 -41.22
C SER A 885 -33.72 -35.39 -41.49
N ALA A 886 -33.45 -36.65 -41.83
CA ALA A 886 -32.09 -37.11 -42.16
C ALA A 886 -31.58 -36.51 -43.49
N ASP A 887 -32.49 -36.29 -44.43
CA ASP A 887 -32.24 -35.58 -45.68
C ASP A 887 -33.28 -34.48 -45.84
N PHE A 888 -32.83 -33.26 -46.12
CA PHE A 888 -33.69 -32.13 -46.44
C PHE A 888 -33.74 -31.98 -47.95
N ASN A 889 -34.92 -32.11 -48.55
CA ASN A 889 -35.14 -31.95 -49.98
C ASN A 889 -36.52 -31.33 -50.22
N GLU A 890 -36.58 -30.00 -50.15
CA GLU A 890 -37.84 -29.27 -50.15
C GLU A 890 -37.94 -28.33 -51.34
N ASN A 891 -39.10 -28.35 -51.99
CA ASN A 891 -39.42 -27.43 -53.07
C ASN A 891 -40.12 -26.19 -52.49
N ILE A 892 -39.52 -25.02 -52.70
CA ILE A 892 -40.01 -23.72 -52.26
C ILE A 892 -40.71 -23.04 -53.42
N GLN A 893 -41.95 -22.62 -53.17
CA GLN A 893 -42.82 -21.94 -54.13
C GLN A 893 -43.13 -20.53 -53.61
N LEU A 894 -42.61 -19.52 -54.30
CA LEU A 894 -42.85 -18.12 -54.01
C LEU A 894 -44.09 -17.64 -54.76
N SER A 895 -45.07 -17.10 -54.03
CA SER A 895 -46.28 -16.53 -54.64
C SER A 895 -46.10 -15.04 -54.89
N ASN A 896 -46.48 -14.56 -56.08
CA ASN A 896 -46.52 -13.13 -56.45
C ASN A 896 -45.17 -12.38 -56.33
N VAL A 897 -44.06 -13.01 -56.71
CA VAL A 897 -42.73 -12.38 -56.74
C VAL A 897 -42.38 -11.81 -58.11
N SER A 898 -41.77 -10.63 -58.14
CA SER A 898 -41.27 -9.99 -59.37
C SER A 898 -39.88 -10.50 -59.76
N SER A 899 -39.53 -10.45 -61.04
CA SER A 899 -38.20 -10.84 -61.53
C SER A 899 -37.10 -10.03 -60.84
N GLY A 900 -36.03 -10.69 -60.41
CA GLY A 900 -34.96 -10.05 -59.62
C GLY A 900 -34.09 -11.04 -58.85
N ILE A 901 -33.17 -10.48 -58.03
CA ILE A 901 -32.28 -11.26 -57.16
C ILE A 901 -32.90 -11.37 -55.77
N TYR A 902 -32.92 -12.60 -55.23
CA TYR A 902 -33.39 -12.90 -53.88
C TYR A 902 -32.31 -13.64 -53.08
N LEU A 903 -32.39 -13.52 -51.76
CA LEU A 903 -31.51 -14.15 -50.80
C LEU A 903 -32.25 -15.28 -50.08
N VAL A 904 -31.77 -16.51 -50.23
CA VAL A 904 -32.29 -17.71 -49.55
C VAL A 904 -31.39 -17.98 -48.34
N SER A 905 -31.91 -17.74 -47.14
CA SER A 905 -31.28 -18.08 -45.87
C SER A 905 -31.80 -19.42 -45.37
N VAL A 906 -30.90 -20.39 -45.21
CA VAL A 906 -31.19 -21.69 -44.58
C VAL A 906 -30.56 -21.68 -43.19
N MET A 907 -31.32 -22.12 -42.20
CA MET A 907 -30.91 -22.23 -40.79
C MET A 907 -31.14 -23.65 -40.30
N ASP A 908 -30.13 -24.23 -39.65
CA ASP A 908 -30.11 -25.60 -39.10
C ASP A 908 -29.50 -25.53 -37.68
N GLY A 909 -30.35 -25.48 -36.65
CA GLY A 909 -29.93 -25.12 -35.30
C GLY A 909 -29.26 -23.73 -35.25
N ASN A 910 -28.00 -23.66 -34.80
CA ASN A 910 -27.20 -22.43 -34.72
C ASN A 910 -26.46 -22.10 -36.04
N ARG A 911 -26.53 -22.97 -37.05
CA ARG A 911 -25.88 -22.78 -38.35
C ARG A 911 -26.75 -21.97 -39.29
N LYS A 912 -26.16 -21.09 -40.11
CA LYS A 912 -26.87 -20.31 -41.12
C LYS A 912 -26.04 -20.10 -42.38
N THR A 913 -26.61 -20.38 -43.55
CA THR A 913 -26.02 -20.04 -44.85
C THR A 913 -27.00 -19.26 -45.70
N VAL A 914 -26.50 -18.26 -46.44
CA VAL A 914 -27.29 -17.48 -47.39
C VAL A 914 -26.78 -17.70 -48.81
N LYS A 915 -27.63 -18.15 -49.74
CA LYS A 915 -27.32 -18.25 -51.18
C LYS A 915 -28.24 -17.34 -51.99
N LYS A 916 -27.73 -16.84 -53.13
CA LYS A 916 -28.48 -15.98 -54.06
C LYS A 916 -29.24 -16.82 -55.07
N ILE A 917 -30.47 -16.42 -55.39
CA ILE A 917 -31.23 -16.93 -56.52
C ILE A 917 -31.66 -15.80 -57.46
N VAL A 918 -31.80 -16.12 -58.74
CA VAL A 918 -32.32 -15.24 -59.77
C VAL A 918 -33.71 -15.75 -60.17
N ILE A 919 -34.71 -14.87 -60.08
CA ILE A 919 -36.07 -15.12 -60.56
C ILE A 919 -36.26 -14.36 -61.87
N ASN A 920 -36.61 -15.08 -62.95
CA ASN A 920 -36.84 -14.54 -64.29
C ASN A 920 -38.31 -14.34 -64.59
#